data_AF-A0A0E3JNK0-F1
#
_entry.id   AF-A0A0E3JNK0-F1
#
_cell.length_a   1.000
_cell.length_b   1.000
_cell.length_c   1.000
_cell.angle_alpha   90.00
_cell.angle_beta   90.00
_cell.angle_gamma   90.00
#
_symmetry.space_group_name_H-M   'P 1'
#
loop_
_entity.id
_entity.type
_entity.pdbx_description
1 polymer ?
#
loop_
_entity_poly.entity_id
_entity_poly.type
_entity_poly.pdbx_seq_one_letter_code
_entity_poly.pdbx_strand_id
1 'polypeptide(L)'
;MNKKSISALICFTMCMSTLQGVPLEKVSAANDTNISLGQDVGKNKDKTLNTSVKEDTASVVAKYNFDNANENKILDASGNGNDATLVGGAKLIPGKNGSSVELNGDDGYVQLPDGIVKGLTDFTITAWVYMESSQGYQRIFDFGNDTTTNMFLTSSGGNAGAKGLAFCITTGGSSKEEKIQKGTELESGKWVHVALVVSGNTGTLYENGKKVGENTNMTLNPSKLGVTTKNYIGKSQYGDPNFHGQVDDFCIYNRALSDTEIAGMLQLSDKDIVEGDKASINICDTAVSDLVLPITGPSGSNISWKSDNENVISNTGKVTPPLSGQPDVKVKLTATITRGSESDTREFNVIVKAGLSDEECVKKDKEAIYIGNIFTIDSDLKLPIAGANGSTITWKSKNTSVITNDGKVTRPESGSGNVNVVLIATISKGSVKDTREFDATVVQKTKESKIISIPDIDLETSLGTAPELPTVVTVTKDDKSVGLANVTWENVDASKYAATGSFKVEGTVEGTTIKAVANVRVSPFTVKTKFNMDKLQAGKMLTASVKATNADVNSTQVLVIVGLFDKDDTMKNISYISKEIKPEGSEDLDAGFKLPEDINGYKAKAFVWGGTNLNDTNMQPLSRVSELTTDSTVVSSLAAKDFDLGKVTLQSSIFTDHRDKDYTYLLSVNDDQMLYNFRSAAGLDLKGAQPLTGWDAPDCNLRGHSTGHYLSALALAYASSGDVKFKNKIDYMIDELKKCQDAMSVKYSPGFLSGYSEDQFIKLEQYTTYPTIWAPYYTLHKIMAGLVDCYQFGGNAQALQIAKKMGDWVYGRLSKLPKDQLQKMWGMYIAGEFGGMNEVMAKLYAITGDEKYLTTAKYFDNPKLFIPMANNKDTLGGMHANQHIPQIIGALQIFDENKDPNYYNIASNFWNMVTGHHIYSIGGTGEGEMFKDADKIAEFIDDKDAETCATYNMLKLTRNLFLHNTDAKYMDYYERALYNNILGSQDPSSGTGGSCYFTPLGPGEQRGYDTDGFSCCHGTGMENHVKYGDSIYFKSEDKSTLYVNLYIPSTLDFQEKGFKISQTGDYLTNQGTTITVDGEGQLDIKLRVPYWVQKGYTVKINGIQQKIAAAPGSYITLSRVWAKGDKIDISMPFSFRLERTPDDPTKASIMYGPLVMVGKSDSTDWIKLNLDSMDISKSIAPTDDPLTFNTNGITLVPEYKASDCAYHAYFIVNK
;
A
#
# COMPACT_ATOMS: atom_id res chain seq x y z
N MET A 1 55.97 -36.85 -4.89
CA MET A 1 57.37 -36.72 -5.37
C MET A 1 57.43 -35.63 -6.43
N ASN A 2 58.28 -34.62 -6.22
CA ASN A 2 58.88 -33.64 -7.15
C ASN A 2 58.06 -32.83 -8.19
N LYS A 3 58.03 -31.50 -7.93
CA LYS A 3 58.54 -30.36 -8.75
C LYS A 3 57.89 -29.95 -10.10
N LYS A 4 57.68 -28.61 -10.16
CA LYS A 4 57.63 -27.65 -11.30
C LYS A 4 56.25 -27.48 -11.96
N SER A 5 55.73 -26.27 -12.23
CA SER A 5 56.32 -24.91 -12.21
C SER A 5 55.23 -23.85 -12.47
N ILE A 6 55.33 -22.68 -11.77
CA ILE A 6 55.37 -21.29 -12.31
C ILE A 6 54.07 -20.77 -12.98
N SER A 7 53.48 -19.60 -12.70
CA SER A 7 53.74 -18.35 -11.93
C SER A 7 52.47 -17.48 -12.12
N ALA A 8 52.11 -16.40 -11.42
CA ALA A 8 52.46 -15.64 -10.22
C ALA A 8 51.22 -14.69 -10.00
N LEU A 9 50.62 -14.43 -8.83
CA LEU A 9 51.12 -14.01 -7.51
C LEU A 9 51.73 -12.58 -7.60
N ILE A 10 51.53 -11.58 -6.73
CA ILE A 10 51.40 -11.41 -5.27
C ILE A 10 50.93 -9.94 -5.06
N CYS A 11 50.03 -9.53 -4.17
CA CYS A 11 49.97 -9.58 -2.70
C CYS A 11 50.83 -8.54 -1.92
N PHE A 12 50.28 -8.20 -0.76
CA PHE A 12 50.74 -7.37 0.35
C PHE A 12 51.92 -7.99 1.14
N THR A 13 52.79 -7.17 1.75
CA THR A 13 53.38 -7.46 3.08
C THR A 13 53.93 -6.20 3.80
N MET A 14 53.75 -6.17 5.13
CA MET A 14 54.33 -5.24 6.13
C MET A 14 55.77 -5.60 6.55
N CYS A 15 56.50 -4.65 7.16
CA CYS A 15 57.48 -4.91 8.24
C CYS A 15 57.74 -3.66 9.13
N MET A 16 57.85 -3.85 10.46
CA MET A 16 58.29 -2.90 11.51
C MET A 16 59.83 -2.68 11.45
N SER A 17 60.53 -1.70 12.06
CA SER A 17 60.47 -1.11 13.42
C SER A 17 61.36 0.15 13.61
N THR A 18 60.85 1.12 14.38
CA THR A 18 61.47 2.03 15.40
C THR A 18 62.57 3.06 15.04
N LEU A 19 62.29 4.36 15.25
CA LEU A 19 62.73 5.15 16.44
C LEU A 19 62.29 6.64 16.37
N GLN A 20 61.69 7.09 17.49
CA GLN A 20 61.66 8.45 18.09
C GLN A 20 60.70 9.54 17.58
N GLY A 21 59.78 9.96 18.48
CA GLY A 21 59.53 11.39 18.76
C GLY A 21 58.11 11.94 18.60
N VAL A 22 57.24 11.68 19.57
CA VAL A 22 55.91 12.31 19.87
C VAL A 22 56.11 13.76 20.43
N PRO A 23 55.13 14.71 20.58
CA PRO A 23 53.65 14.73 20.34
C PRO A 23 53.05 15.99 19.64
N LEU A 24 51.74 15.89 19.37
CA LEU A 24 50.75 16.97 19.24
C LEU A 24 50.66 17.90 20.47
N GLU A 25 50.33 19.18 20.28
CA GLU A 25 49.22 19.87 20.99
C GLU A 25 48.91 21.29 20.49
N LYS A 26 47.62 21.64 20.61
CA LYS A 26 47.00 22.96 20.88
C LYS A 26 46.47 23.88 19.76
N VAL A 27 45.15 23.99 19.81
CA VAL A 27 44.26 25.07 19.35
C VAL A 27 44.47 26.35 20.16
N SER A 28 44.45 27.52 19.52
CA SER A 28 43.88 28.76 20.10
C SER A 28 43.59 29.84 19.04
N ALA A 29 42.51 30.57 19.30
CA ALA A 29 41.91 31.69 18.59
C ALA A 29 42.85 32.87 18.23
N ALA A 30 42.46 33.67 17.21
CA ALA A 30 41.84 34.99 17.41
C ALA A 30 41.82 35.85 16.12
N ASN A 31 40.74 36.62 16.02
CA ASN A 31 40.47 37.78 15.17
C ASN A 31 41.67 38.74 14.98
N ASP A 32 41.75 39.45 13.84
CA ASP A 32 41.27 40.84 13.72
C ASP A 32 41.82 41.58 12.48
N THR A 33 40.88 42.24 11.78
CA THR A 33 40.92 43.63 11.29
C THR A 33 41.68 44.10 10.03
N ASN A 34 40.86 44.77 9.20
CA ASN A 34 41.00 46.12 8.63
C ASN A 34 41.97 46.38 7.47
N ILE A 35 41.38 46.68 6.31
CA ILE A 35 41.94 47.63 5.34
C ILE A 35 41.05 48.87 5.30
N SER A 36 41.68 50.00 5.60
CA SER A 36 41.14 51.36 5.63
C SER A 36 40.88 51.91 4.23
N LEU A 37 39.78 52.67 4.10
CA LEU A 37 39.53 53.63 3.03
C LEU A 37 40.55 54.78 3.11
N GLY A 38 41.05 55.21 1.96
CA GLY A 38 41.78 56.45 1.77
C GLY A 38 41.24 57.14 0.52
N GLN A 39 40.64 58.32 0.71
CA GLN A 39 40.16 59.22 -0.32
C GLN A 39 41.33 59.78 -1.14
N ASP A 40 41.14 59.94 -2.45
CA ASP A 40 41.66 61.12 -3.14
C ASP A 40 40.72 61.55 -4.27
N VAL A 41 40.51 62.87 -4.35
CA VAL A 41 39.47 63.53 -5.13
C VAL A 41 40.06 64.08 -6.43
N GLY A 42 39.45 63.73 -7.56
CA GLY A 42 39.21 64.64 -8.69
C GLY A 42 40.35 64.90 -9.68
N LYS A 43 40.18 64.39 -10.90
CA LYS A 43 40.22 65.09 -12.22
C LYS A 43 40.57 64.11 -13.34
N ASN A 44 39.58 63.69 -14.11
CA ASN A 44 39.61 63.80 -15.57
C ASN A 44 38.26 63.34 -16.15
N LYS A 45 37.59 64.29 -16.81
CA LYS A 45 36.51 64.04 -17.76
C LYS A 45 37.08 63.38 -19.01
N ASP A 46 36.22 62.65 -19.72
CA ASP A 46 36.44 61.99 -21.01
C ASP A 46 37.41 60.80 -21.01
N LYS A 47 36.89 59.65 -20.61
CA LYS A 47 37.14 58.38 -21.32
C LYS A 47 35.84 57.59 -21.35
N THR A 48 35.23 57.53 -22.53
CA THR A 48 34.33 56.45 -22.92
C THR A 48 35.02 55.13 -22.60
N LEU A 49 34.60 54.46 -21.53
CA LEU A 49 34.99 53.09 -21.23
C LEU A 49 34.25 52.21 -22.24
N ASN A 50 34.88 51.99 -23.38
CA ASN A 50 34.63 50.79 -24.18
C ASN A 50 35.03 49.59 -23.32
N THR A 51 34.09 49.08 -22.52
CA THR A 51 34.17 47.72 -21.99
C THR A 51 33.84 46.77 -23.13
N SER A 52 34.81 46.56 -24.03
CA SER A 52 34.84 45.34 -24.82
C SER A 52 35.00 44.19 -23.81
N VAL A 53 33.90 43.52 -23.49
CA VAL A 53 33.95 42.20 -22.85
C VAL A 53 34.81 41.37 -23.79
N LYS A 54 36.02 40.97 -23.34
CA LYS A 54 36.81 39.98 -24.06
C LYS A 54 35.93 38.73 -24.12
N GLU A 55 35.44 38.38 -25.30
CA GLU A 55 34.82 37.08 -25.53
C GLU A 55 35.80 36.01 -25.06
N ASP A 56 35.36 35.21 -24.09
CA ASP A 56 36.07 34.03 -23.67
C ASP A 56 35.89 32.95 -24.74
N THR A 57 36.67 33.09 -25.83
CA THR A 57 36.66 32.18 -26.98
C THR A 57 37.02 30.75 -26.59
N ALA A 58 37.56 30.50 -25.39
CA ALA A 58 37.86 29.17 -24.88
C ALA A 58 36.60 28.35 -24.51
N SER A 59 35.44 29.00 -24.35
CA SER A 59 34.18 28.34 -23.98
C SER A 59 33.16 28.22 -25.13
N VAL A 60 33.49 28.71 -26.32
CA VAL A 60 32.63 28.69 -27.51
C VAL A 60 33.02 27.49 -28.38
N VAL A 61 32.03 26.67 -28.75
CA VAL A 61 32.19 25.50 -29.64
C VAL A 61 32.08 25.92 -31.09
N ALA A 62 31.05 26.68 -31.44
CA ALA A 62 30.86 27.25 -32.76
C ALA A 62 30.03 28.54 -32.65
N LYS A 63 30.33 29.50 -33.53
CA LYS A 63 29.61 30.77 -33.62
C LYS A 63 29.37 31.13 -35.08
N TYR A 64 28.11 31.30 -35.46
CA TYR A 64 27.72 31.73 -36.80
C TYR A 64 27.00 33.08 -36.69
N ASN A 65 27.73 34.15 -37.00
CA ASN A 65 27.18 35.51 -37.12
C ASN A 65 26.61 35.77 -38.53
N PHE A 66 26.76 34.83 -39.46
CA PHE A 66 26.29 34.91 -40.85
C PHE A 66 26.79 36.09 -41.69
N ASP A 67 27.68 36.95 -41.17
CA ASP A 67 28.33 38.05 -41.90
C ASP A 67 29.46 37.59 -42.83
N ASN A 68 30.07 36.45 -42.52
CA ASN A 68 31.29 35.96 -43.18
C ASN A 68 31.03 34.64 -43.89
N ALA A 69 30.73 34.71 -45.18
CA ALA A 69 30.48 33.54 -46.02
C ALA A 69 31.35 33.52 -47.28
N ASN A 70 31.66 32.31 -47.75
CA ASN A 70 32.31 32.08 -49.04
C ASN A 70 31.48 31.09 -49.84
N GLU A 71 30.89 31.57 -50.95
CA GLU A 71 29.91 30.81 -51.75
C GLU A 71 28.78 30.27 -50.85
N ASN A 72 28.66 28.94 -50.74
CA ASN A 72 27.65 28.28 -49.92
C ASN A 72 28.15 27.93 -48.50
N LYS A 73 29.33 28.38 -48.07
CA LYS A 73 29.87 28.12 -46.72
C LYS A 73 29.74 29.33 -45.80
N ILE A 74 29.28 29.10 -44.57
CA ILE A 74 29.29 30.07 -43.46
C ILE A 74 30.48 29.76 -42.56
N LEU A 75 31.36 30.74 -42.36
CA LEU A 75 32.57 30.55 -41.56
C LEU A 75 32.26 30.55 -40.06
N ASP A 76 32.91 29.67 -39.31
CA ASP A 76 32.81 29.62 -37.85
C ASP A 76 33.65 30.74 -37.19
N ALA A 77 32.97 31.73 -36.63
CA ALA A 77 33.57 32.88 -35.97
C ALA A 77 34.21 32.56 -34.60
N SER A 78 34.01 31.35 -34.06
CA SER A 78 34.68 30.93 -32.81
C SER A 78 36.18 30.66 -33.00
N GLY A 79 36.61 30.39 -34.25
CA GLY A 79 37.98 30.01 -34.59
C GLY A 79 38.28 28.51 -34.49
N ASN A 80 37.28 27.67 -34.21
CA ASN A 80 37.45 26.21 -34.08
C ASN A 80 37.33 25.45 -35.41
N GLY A 81 37.04 26.14 -36.52
CA GLY A 81 36.97 25.55 -37.86
C GLY A 81 35.70 24.73 -38.11
N ASN A 82 34.64 24.97 -37.35
CA ASN A 82 33.35 24.30 -37.51
C ASN A 82 32.49 24.95 -38.61
N ASP A 83 33.05 25.20 -39.80
CA ASP A 83 32.33 25.90 -40.88
C ASP A 83 31.03 25.16 -41.28
N ALA A 84 29.95 25.91 -41.47
CA ALA A 84 28.65 25.39 -41.85
C ALA A 84 28.36 25.61 -43.35
N THR A 85 27.36 24.94 -43.91
CA THR A 85 27.00 25.01 -45.33
C THR A 85 25.52 25.36 -45.51
N LEU A 86 25.23 26.32 -46.38
CA LEU A 86 23.88 26.63 -46.84
C LEU A 86 23.40 25.56 -47.83
N VAL A 87 22.19 25.04 -47.63
CA VAL A 87 21.59 23.99 -48.45
C VAL A 87 20.19 24.40 -48.89
N GLY A 88 19.81 24.03 -50.13
CA GLY A 88 18.50 24.35 -50.70
C GLY A 88 18.30 25.84 -50.92
N GLY A 89 17.10 26.35 -50.63
CA GLY A 89 16.77 27.77 -50.75
C GLY A 89 17.30 28.68 -49.63
N ALA A 90 18.23 28.23 -48.78
CA ALA A 90 18.83 29.07 -47.75
C ALA A 90 19.76 30.12 -48.37
N LYS A 91 19.63 31.38 -47.95
CA LYS A 91 20.47 32.49 -48.43
C LYS A 91 20.73 33.51 -47.33
N LEU A 92 21.77 34.32 -47.49
CA LEU A 92 22.08 35.41 -46.57
C LEU A 92 21.33 36.69 -46.95
N ILE A 93 20.71 37.31 -45.96
CA ILE A 93 20.00 38.60 -46.08
C ILE A 93 20.33 39.49 -44.88
N PRO A 94 20.02 40.81 -44.91
CA PRO A 94 20.17 41.66 -43.74
C PRO A 94 19.42 41.10 -42.52
N GLY A 95 20.11 41.00 -41.39
CA GLY A 95 19.66 40.35 -40.15
C GLY A 95 19.44 41.30 -38.97
N LYS A 96 19.42 40.74 -37.77
CA LYS A 96 19.36 41.49 -36.50
C LYS A 96 20.65 42.27 -36.27
N ASN A 97 21.79 41.62 -36.50
CA ASN A 97 23.13 42.14 -36.27
C ASN A 97 24.00 41.87 -37.50
N GLY A 98 23.87 42.70 -38.54
CA GLY A 98 24.58 42.49 -39.80
C GLY A 98 23.76 41.64 -40.76
N SER A 99 24.23 40.44 -41.09
CA SER A 99 23.54 39.48 -41.97
C SER A 99 22.97 38.31 -41.17
N SER A 100 21.85 37.74 -41.62
CA SER A 100 21.24 36.53 -41.09
C SER A 100 21.06 35.50 -42.20
N VAL A 101 20.77 34.24 -41.84
CA VAL A 101 20.30 33.25 -42.81
C VAL A 101 18.78 33.29 -42.93
N GLU A 102 18.27 33.54 -44.14
CA GLU A 102 16.86 33.31 -44.50
C GLU A 102 16.63 31.84 -44.81
N LEU A 103 15.59 31.28 -44.21
CA LEU A 103 15.11 29.92 -44.38
C LEU A 103 13.70 30.00 -44.96
N ASN A 104 13.52 29.53 -46.19
CA ASN A 104 12.32 29.74 -47.01
C ASN A 104 11.09 28.90 -46.58
N GLY A 105 11.21 28.05 -45.55
CA GLY A 105 10.14 27.13 -45.13
C GLY A 105 9.96 25.89 -46.00
N ASP A 106 10.61 25.82 -47.17
CA ASP A 106 10.50 24.72 -48.12
C ASP A 106 11.70 23.77 -48.02
N ASP A 107 12.82 24.08 -48.68
CA ASP A 107 14.01 23.21 -48.78
C ASP A 107 15.28 23.85 -48.21
N GLY A 108 15.22 25.11 -47.76
CA GLY A 108 16.34 25.87 -47.23
C GLY A 108 16.69 25.49 -45.78
N TYR A 109 17.95 25.14 -45.52
CA TYR A 109 18.50 24.90 -44.18
C TYR A 109 20.01 25.08 -44.13
N VAL A 110 20.58 25.15 -42.92
CA VAL A 110 22.04 25.17 -42.71
C VAL A 110 22.50 23.82 -42.17
N GLN A 111 23.52 23.24 -42.80
CA GLN A 111 24.19 22.02 -42.37
C GLN A 111 25.45 22.36 -41.56
N LEU A 112 25.54 21.85 -40.33
CA LEU A 112 26.71 21.96 -39.47
C LEU A 112 27.56 20.67 -39.55
N PRO A 113 28.87 20.71 -39.20
CA PRO A 113 29.74 19.54 -39.21
C PRO A 113 29.31 18.39 -38.29
N ASP A 114 29.83 17.19 -38.54
CA ASP A 114 29.62 16.02 -37.69
C ASP A 114 30.19 16.24 -36.27
N GLY A 115 29.45 15.77 -35.26
CA GLY A 115 29.90 15.80 -33.87
C GLY A 115 29.94 17.19 -33.23
N ILE A 116 29.23 18.18 -33.77
CA ILE A 116 29.25 19.57 -33.30
C ILE A 116 28.87 19.76 -31.81
N VAL A 117 28.09 18.83 -31.25
CA VAL A 117 27.71 18.80 -29.82
C VAL A 117 28.32 17.62 -29.05
N LYS A 118 29.31 16.93 -29.64
CA LYS A 118 29.90 15.73 -29.06
C LYS A 118 30.58 16.06 -27.72
N GLY A 119 30.16 15.35 -26.68
CA GLY A 119 30.80 15.42 -25.37
C GLY A 119 30.35 16.58 -24.49
N LEU A 120 29.38 17.39 -24.91
CA LEU A 120 28.82 18.45 -24.08
C LEU A 120 27.94 17.85 -22.97
N THR A 121 28.19 18.25 -21.72
CA THR A 121 27.37 17.89 -20.55
C THR A 121 26.58 19.10 -20.06
N ASP A 122 27.29 20.15 -19.65
CA ASP A 122 26.71 21.47 -19.40
C ASP A 122 26.92 22.31 -20.65
N PHE A 123 25.89 22.96 -21.18
CA PHE A 123 25.99 23.68 -22.45
C PHE A 123 24.96 24.80 -22.55
N THR A 124 25.23 25.72 -23.47
CA THR A 124 24.27 26.76 -23.84
C THR A 124 24.18 26.88 -25.36
N ILE A 125 22.98 27.00 -25.91
CA ILE A 125 22.75 27.37 -27.31
C ILE A 125 21.93 28.67 -27.33
N THR A 126 22.43 29.68 -28.03
CA THR A 126 21.75 30.97 -28.20
C THR A 126 21.55 31.31 -29.67
N ALA A 127 20.46 32.01 -29.99
CA ALA A 127 20.25 32.56 -31.33
C ALA A 127 19.26 33.73 -31.29
N TRP A 128 19.43 34.68 -32.21
CA TRP A 128 18.34 35.56 -32.63
C TRP A 128 17.50 34.84 -33.69
N VAL A 129 16.18 34.84 -33.51
CA VAL A 129 15.23 34.13 -34.37
C VAL A 129 14.11 35.09 -34.77
N TYR A 130 13.87 35.21 -36.07
CA TYR A 130 12.73 35.92 -36.64
C TYR A 130 11.83 34.89 -37.30
N MET A 131 10.72 34.52 -36.66
CA MET A 131 9.76 33.61 -37.29
C MET A 131 8.83 34.41 -38.19
N GLU A 132 8.79 34.10 -39.49
CA GLU A 132 7.94 34.84 -40.43
C GLU A 132 6.51 34.31 -40.40
N SER A 133 6.35 32.99 -40.37
CA SER A 133 5.05 32.34 -40.18
C SER A 133 5.21 31.04 -39.41
N SER A 134 4.31 30.77 -38.47
CA SER A 134 4.18 29.45 -37.85
C SER A 134 3.60 28.44 -38.84
N GLN A 135 4.33 27.36 -39.11
CA GLN A 135 3.87 26.19 -39.90
C GLN A 135 3.59 24.97 -39.01
N GLY A 136 3.72 25.11 -37.68
CA GLY A 136 3.62 24.02 -36.72
C GLY A 136 4.84 23.09 -36.73
N TYR A 137 5.41 22.79 -35.56
CA TYR A 137 6.55 21.87 -35.39
C TYR A 137 7.87 22.25 -36.07
N GLN A 138 8.00 23.49 -36.55
CA GLN A 138 9.24 23.95 -37.15
C GLN A 138 10.40 23.95 -36.15
N ARG A 139 11.60 23.58 -36.64
CA ARG A 139 12.81 23.45 -35.81
C ARG A 139 13.71 24.66 -36.03
N ILE A 140 14.05 25.35 -34.95
CA ILE A 140 15.13 26.36 -34.95
C ILE A 140 16.45 25.61 -35.20
N PHE A 141 16.69 24.52 -34.48
CA PHE A 141 17.75 23.55 -34.77
C PHE A 141 17.30 22.12 -34.46
N ASP A 142 17.94 21.14 -35.11
CA ASP A 142 17.75 19.70 -34.89
C ASP A 142 19.09 18.97 -35.12
N PHE A 143 19.67 18.40 -34.06
CA PHE A 143 20.97 17.75 -34.04
C PHE A 143 20.83 16.28 -33.62
N GLY A 144 21.34 15.34 -34.42
CA GLY A 144 21.25 13.92 -34.11
C GLY A 144 21.77 13.01 -35.21
N ASN A 145 21.26 11.78 -35.23
CA ASN A 145 21.53 10.80 -36.30
C ASN A 145 20.25 10.38 -37.03
N ASP A 146 19.13 10.37 -36.31
CA ASP A 146 17.80 10.01 -36.78
C ASP A 146 16.74 10.47 -35.76
N THR A 147 15.48 10.09 -35.99
CA THR A 147 14.34 10.37 -35.12
C THR A 147 14.32 9.54 -33.83
N THR A 148 15.33 8.70 -33.58
CA THR A 148 15.49 7.94 -32.33
C THR A 148 16.57 8.52 -31.42
N THR A 149 17.60 9.14 -31.99
CA THR A 149 18.69 9.78 -31.24
C THR A 149 18.93 11.20 -31.76
N ASN A 150 18.29 12.17 -31.12
CA ASN A 150 18.42 13.59 -31.46
C ASN A 150 18.09 14.54 -30.31
N MET A 151 18.43 15.82 -30.51
CA MET A 151 17.97 16.95 -29.73
C MET A 151 17.52 18.07 -30.68
N PHE A 152 16.49 18.82 -30.29
CA PHE A 152 15.97 19.91 -31.11
C PHE A 152 15.37 21.02 -30.27
N LEU A 153 15.25 22.21 -30.86
CA LEU A 153 14.45 23.32 -30.35
C LEU A 153 13.37 23.69 -31.36
N THR A 154 12.11 23.63 -30.93
CA THR A 154 10.95 24.02 -31.74
C THR A 154 10.64 25.51 -31.57
N SER A 155 10.14 26.16 -32.61
CA SER A 155 9.54 27.50 -32.50
C SER A 155 8.02 27.47 -32.28
N SER A 156 7.35 26.40 -32.73
CA SER A 156 5.88 26.32 -32.84
C SER A 156 5.30 24.91 -32.59
N GLY A 157 5.72 24.22 -31.53
CA GLY A 157 5.16 22.90 -31.18
C GLY A 157 3.68 22.94 -30.77
N GLY A 158 2.88 21.94 -31.16
CA GLY A 158 1.40 21.97 -31.01
C GLY A 158 0.74 20.77 -30.31
N ASN A 159 1.51 19.78 -29.84
CA ASN A 159 1.01 18.55 -29.22
C ASN A 159 1.84 18.17 -27.97
N ALA A 160 1.46 17.08 -27.29
CA ALA A 160 2.14 16.61 -26.06
C ALA A 160 3.65 16.28 -26.23
N GLY A 161 4.09 16.06 -27.48
CA GLY A 161 5.48 15.89 -27.90
C GLY A 161 6.33 17.14 -27.64
N ALA A 162 5.90 18.30 -28.10
CA ALA A 162 6.58 19.58 -27.89
C ALA A 162 5.53 20.71 -27.97
N LYS A 163 5.34 21.51 -26.91
CA LYS A 163 4.35 22.61 -26.89
C LYS A 163 5.04 23.97 -26.93
N GLY A 164 4.76 24.75 -27.96
CA GLY A 164 5.30 26.09 -28.18
C GLY A 164 6.79 26.10 -28.49
N LEU A 165 7.51 27.07 -27.92
CA LEU A 165 8.97 27.03 -27.81
C LEU A 165 9.36 25.90 -26.86
N ALA A 166 9.93 24.83 -27.40
CA ALA A 166 10.28 23.65 -26.61
C ALA A 166 11.58 22.99 -27.08
N PHE A 167 12.46 22.73 -26.12
CA PHE A 167 13.65 21.89 -26.29
C PHE A 167 13.29 20.45 -25.97
N CYS A 168 13.76 19.51 -26.79
CA CYS A 168 13.66 18.09 -26.47
C CYS A 168 14.97 17.37 -26.81
N ILE A 169 15.28 16.31 -26.06
CA ILE A 169 16.42 15.43 -26.28
C ILE A 169 16.03 13.97 -26.01
N THR A 170 16.48 13.04 -26.86
CA THR A 170 16.17 11.62 -26.75
C THR A 170 17.30 10.74 -27.29
N THR A 171 17.45 9.55 -26.72
CA THR A 171 18.24 8.43 -27.25
C THR A 171 17.37 7.19 -27.55
N GLY A 172 16.04 7.35 -27.52
CA GLY A 172 15.09 6.26 -27.78
C GLY A 172 13.77 6.70 -28.40
N GLY A 173 13.80 7.77 -29.21
CA GLY A 173 12.67 8.28 -29.98
C GLY A 173 11.72 9.20 -29.22
N SER A 174 10.70 9.70 -29.93
CA SER A 174 9.80 10.77 -29.48
C SER A 174 9.02 10.45 -28.20
N SER A 175 8.73 9.17 -27.93
CA SER A 175 8.07 8.74 -26.68
C SER A 175 8.98 8.80 -25.44
N LYS A 176 10.28 9.02 -25.61
CA LYS A 176 11.29 9.07 -24.54
C LYS A 176 12.03 10.42 -24.46
N GLU A 177 11.50 11.44 -25.14
CA GLU A 177 12.06 12.78 -25.09
C GLU A 177 11.98 13.39 -23.69
N GLU A 178 13.12 13.85 -23.18
CA GLU A 178 13.18 14.81 -22.08
C GLU A 178 12.99 16.21 -22.63
N LYS A 179 12.27 17.07 -21.91
CA LYS A 179 11.73 18.31 -22.49
C LYS A 179 11.86 19.50 -21.57
N ILE A 180 12.02 20.67 -22.16
CA ILE A 180 11.83 21.99 -21.52
C ILE A 180 10.84 22.73 -22.41
N GLN A 181 9.75 23.30 -21.87
CA GLN A 181 8.67 23.84 -22.69
C GLN A 181 8.15 25.17 -22.13
N LYS A 182 7.91 26.14 -23.02
CA LYS A 182 7.19 27.39 -22.73
C LYS A 182 5.66 27.21 -22.79
N GLY A 183 5.18 26.29 -23.63
CA GLY A 183 3.75 26.04 -23.85
C GLY A 183 3.13 26.90 -24.97
N THR A 184 3.70 28.07 -25.29
CA THR A 184 3.28 28.94 -26.40
C THR A 184 4.40 29.09 -27.43
N GLU A 185 4.05 29.26 -28.71
CA GLU A 185 5.02 29.47 -29.80
C GLU A 185 5.75 30.82 -29.71
N LEU A 186 6.82 30.97 -30.50
CA LEU A 186 7.44 32.27 -30.74
C LEU A 186 6.46 33.19 -31.48
N GLU A 187 6.51 34.48 -31.19
CA GLU A 187 5.67 35.43 -31.90
C GLU A 187 6.24 35.70 -33.30
N SER A 188 5.37 35.63 -34.32
CA SER A 188 5.78 35.87 -35.70
C SER A 188 5.97 37.36 -35.98
N GLY A 189 6.85 37.69 -36.94
CA GLY A 189 7.03 39.06 -37.42
C GLY A 189 7.98 39.94 -36.60
N LYS A 190 8.70 39.38 -35.62
CA LYS A 190 9.72 40.11 -34.85
C LYS A 190 10.92 39.24 -34.46
N TRP A 191 12.05 39.90 -34.21
CA TRP A 191 13.25 39.26 -33.69
C TRP A 191 13.08 38.91 -32.21
N VAL A 192 13.37 37.66 -31.88
CA VAL A 192 13.35 37.12 -30.52
C VAL A 192 14.69 36.44 -30.25
N HIS A 193 15.31 36.75 -29.12
CA HIS A 193 16.49 36.02 -28.67
C HIS A 193 16.06 34.80 -27.86
N VAL A 194 16.54 33.62 -28.23
CA VAL A 194 16.31 32.38 -27.49
C VAL A 194 17.62 31.90 -26.89
N ALA A 195 17.57 31.39 -25.66
CA ALA A 195 18.69 30.67 -25.06
C ALA A 195 18.20 29.38 -24.42
N LEU A 196 18.91 28.29 -24.68
CA LEU A 196 18.78 26.99 -24.03
C LEU A 196 20.01 26.79 -23.17
N VAL A 197 19.85 26.67 -21.85
CA VAL A 197 20.93 26.42 -20.89
C VAL A 197 20.69 25.06 -20.23
N VAL A 198 21.68 24.19 -20.20
CA VAL A 198 21.65 22.97 -19.38
C VAL A 198 22.86 22.99 -18.44
N SER A 199 22.60 22.85 -17.14
CA SER A 199 23.58 22.81 -16.06
C SER A 199 23.27 21.64 -15.13
N GLY A 200 24.13 20.62 -15.11
CA GLY A 200 23.86 19.37 -14.40
C GLY A 200 22.57 18.71 -14.90
N ASN A 201 21.59 18.54 -14.01
CA ASN A 201 20.28 17.97 -14.34
C ASN A 201 19.21 19.03 -14.62
N THR A 202 19.58 20.32 -14.65
CA THR A 202 18.62 21.41 -14.87
C THR A 202 18.78 22.00 -16.26
N GLY A 203 17.72 21.89 -17.06
CA GLY A 203 17.57 22.60 -18.32
C GLY A 203 16.63 23.79 -18.18
N THR A 204 17.01 24.93 -18.76
CA THR A 204 16.27 26.19 -18.73
C THR A 204 16.16 26.79 -20.13
N LEU A 205 14.96 27.26 -20.48
CA LEU A 205 14.70 28.05 -21.69
C LEU A 205 14.50 29.51 -21.36
N TYR A 206 15.11 30.38 -22.17
CA TYR A 206 14.95 31.83 -22.10
C TYR A 206 14.40 32.38 -23.41
N GLU A 207 13.54 33.37 -23.29
CA GLU A 207 13.03 34.18 -24.39
C GLU A 207 13.25 35.66 -24.06
N ASN A 208 13.99 36.37 -24.91
CA ASN A 208 14.42 37.75 -24.68
C ASN A 208 14.99 37.95 -23.26
N GLY A 209 15.74 36.96 -22.77
CA GLY A 209 16.46 37.02 -21.49
C GLY A 209 15.61 36.64 -20.28
N LYS A 210 14.31 36.40 -20.48
CA LYS A 210 13.40 35.95 -19.42
C LYS A 210 13.31 34.43 -19.43
N LYS A 211 13.41 33.81 -18.26
CA LYS A 211 13.17 32.36 -18.10
C LYS A 211 11.70 32.04 -18.41
N VAL A 212 11.47 31.14 -19.37
CA VAL A 212 10.13 30.77 -19.87
C VAL A 212 9.82 29.28 -19.77
N GLY A 213 10.79 28.44 -19.40
CA GLY A 213 10.58 27.02 -19.14
C GLY A 213 11.76 26.40 -18.37
N GLU A 214 11.49 25.38 -17.57
CA GLU A 214 12.51 24.66 -16.79
C GLU A 214 12.17 23.17 -16.67
N ASN A 215 13.21 22.34 -16.64
CA ASN A 215 13.15 20.94 -16.22
C ASN A 215 14.38 20.64 -15.36
N THR A 216 14.18 20.40 -14.05
CA THR A 216 15.25 20.11 -13.08
C THR A 216 15.64 18.62 -13.00
N ASN A 217 15.01 17.78 -13.82
CA ASN A 217 15.17 16.33 -13.82
C ASN A 217 15.72 15.81 -15.16
N MET A 218 16.48 16.62 -15.89
CA MET A 218 17.15 16.18 -17.11
C MET A 218 18.21 15.13 -16.77
N THR A 219 18.17 14.00 -17.47
CA THR A 219 19.18 12.92 -17.37
C THR A 219 19.97 12.76 -18.67
N LEU A 220 19.48 13.34 -19.77
CA LEU A 220 20.14 13.37 -21.06
C LEU A 220 20.80 14.72 -21.32
N ASN A 221 21.98 14.65 -21.92
CA ASN A 221 22.72 15.79 -22.46
C ASN A 221 23.41 15.34 -23.77
N PRO A 222 23.95 16.27 -24.57
CA PRO A 222 24.45 15.93 -25.90
C PRO A 222 25.57 14.88 -25.91
N SER A 223 26.34 14.72 -24.82
CA SER A 223 27.32 13.62 -24.70
C SER A 223 26.70 12.22 -24.83
N LYS A 224 25.40 12.08 -24.55
CA LYS A 224 24.64 10.82 -24.66
C LYS A 224 24.15 10.52 -26.08
N LEU A 225 24.21 11.48 -27.01
CA LEU A 225 23.79 11.29 -28.41
C LEU A 225 24.88 10.63 -29.27
N GLY A 226 26.10 10.50 -28.75
CA GLY A 226 27.25 10.01 -29.51
C GLY A 226 27.78 11.05 -30.50
N VAL A 227 28.30 10.59 -31.64
CA VAL A 227 28.71 11.47 -32.74
C VAL A 227 27.48 11.70 -33.62
N THR A 228 26.99 12.94 -33.68
CA THR A 228 25.81 13.32 -34.48
C THR A 228 26.22 13.67 -35.91
N THR A 229 25.49 13.15 -36.91
CA THR A 229 25.79 13.32 -38.34
C THR A 229 24.75 14.16 -39.11
N LYS A 230 23.61 14.43 -38.47
CA LYS A 230 22.53 15.27 -39.01
C LYS A 230 22.35 16.46 -38.10
N ASN A 231 23.11 17.52 -38.35
CA ASN A 231 23.12 18.73 -37.53
C ASN A 231 22.59 19.91 -38.36
N TYR A 232 21.34 20.30 -38.11
CA TYR A 232 20.65 21.31 -38.92
C TYR A 232 20.25 22.54 -38.11
N ILE A 233 20.34 23.71 -38.74
CA ILE A 233 19.55 24.90 -38.39
C ILE A 233 18.43 25.00 -39.42
N GLY A 234 17.18 25.07 -38.95
CA GLY A 234 16.02 25.28 -39.82
C GLY A 234 15.35 24.06 -40.43
N LYS A 235 15.89 22.84 -40.21
CA LYS A 235 15.34 21.60 -40.76
C LYS A 235 15.09 20.56 -39.69
N SER A 236 14.01 19.81 -39.84
CA SER A 236 13.72 18.67 -38.98
C SER A 236 14.29 17.36 -39.52
N GLN A 237 14.72 16.49 -38.61
CA GLN A 237 14.97 15.08 -38.92
C GLN A 237 13.69 14.26 -39.07
N TYR A 238 12.55 14.80 -38.62
CA TYR A 238 11.20 14.28 -38.85
C TYR A 238 10.62 14.82 -40.16
N GLY A 239 9.46 14.32 -40.57
CA GLY A 239 8.69 14.85 -41.70
C GLY A 239 7.96 16.18 -41.41
N ASP A 240 8.48 16.98 -40.48
CA ASP A 240 7.90 18.26 -40.06
C ASP A 240 8.29 19.37 -41.06
N PRO A 241 7.50 20.47 -41.17
CA PRO A 241 7.84 21.61 -42.01
C PRO A 241 9.20 22.24 -41.64
N ASN A 242 9.94 22.70 -42.65
CA ASN A 242 11.16 23.47 -42.42
C ASN A 242 10.83 24.86 -41.85
N PHE A 243 11.78 25.45 -41.14
CA PHE A 243 11.61 26.75 -40.52
C PHE A 243 11.47 27.85 -41.58
N HIS A 244 10.42 28.68 -41.45
CA HIS A 244 10.14 29.81 -42.33
C HIS A 244 10.43 31.10 -41.57
N GLY A 245 11.56 31.72 -41.87
CA GLY A 245 12.04 32.90 -41.16
C GLY A 245 13.55 33.08 -41.25
N GLN A 246 14.12 33.75 -40.26
CA GLN A 246 15.55 34.09 -40.22
C GLN A 246 16.19 33.66 -38.90
N VAL A 247 17.46 33.25 -38.95
CA VAL A 247 18.29 32.96 -37.78
C VAL A 247 19.57 33.79 -37.87
N ASP A 248 19.94 34.41 -36.76
CA ASP A 248 21.11 35.27 -36.63
C ASP A 248 21.86 34.99 -35.32
N ASP A 249 23.17 35.27 -35.26
CA ASP A 249 24.06 35.04 -34.11
C ASP A 249 23.87 33.68 -33.40
N PHE A 250 23.89 32.58 -34.16
CA PHE A 250 23.75 31.23 -33.60
C PHE A 250 25.07 30.83 -32.91
N CYS A 251 25.03 30.59 -31.60
CA CYS A 251 26.22 30.27 -30.81
C CYS A 251 26.00 29.04 -29.93
N ILE A 252 27.01 28.16 -29.86
CA ILE A 252 27.05 26.98 -28.99
C ILE A 252 28.20 27.17 -27.99
N TYR A 253 27.89 27.10 -26.70
CA TYR A 253 28.86 27.15 -25.60
C TYR A 253 29.00 25.79 -24.94
N ASN A 254 30.22 25.45 -24.52
CA ASN A 254 30.52 24.20 -23.79
C ASN A 254 30.32 24.31 -22.26
N ARG A 255 29.52 25.29 -21.82
CA ARG A 255 29.18 25.53 -20.43
C ARG A 255 27.79 26.14 -20.31
N ALA A 256 27.21 26.08 -19.11
CA ALA A 256 26.03 26.84 -18.76
C ALA A 256 26.37 28.34 -18.59
N LEU A 257 25.62 29.21 -19.28
CA LEU A 257 25.65 30.66 -19.04
C LEU A 257 24.69 31.00 -17.89
N SER A 258 25.09 31.95 -17.03
CA SER A 258 24.26 32.47 -15.95
C SER A 258 23.16 33.41 -16.47
N ASP A 259 22.10 33.62 -15.67
CA ASP A 259 21.02 34.58 -15.97
C ASP A 259 21.57 35.98 -16.30
N THR A 260 22.63 36.40 -15.60
CA THR A 260 23.30 37.69 -15.83
C THR A 260 24.03 37.72 -17.17
N GLU A 261 24.68 36.63 -17.57
CA GLU A 261 25.33 36.54 -18.89
C GLU A 261 24.28 36.57 -20.00
N ILE A 262 23.18 35.82 -19.86
CA ILE A 262 22.06 35.82 -20.82
C ILE A 262 21.40 37.19 -20.94
N ALA A 263 21.12 37.86 -19.82
CA ALA A 263 20.58 39.23 -19.82
C ALA A 263 21.58 40.24 -20.41
N GLY A 264 22.87 40.07 -20.14
CA GLY A 264 23.96 40.88 -20.68
C GLY A 264 24.07 40.81 -22.21
N MET A 265 23.73 39.66 -22.82
CA MET A 265 23.69 39.48 -24.27
C MET A 265 22.60 40.32 -24.95
N LEU A 266 21.59 40.76 -24.20
CA LEU A 266 20.41 41.45 -24.71
C LEU A 266 20.42 42.96 -24.49
N GLN A 267 21.37 43.45 -23.68
CA GLN A 267 21.41 44.83 -23.22
C GLN A 267 20.03 45.29 -22.69
N LEU A 268 19.35 44.41 -21.93
CA LEU A 268 18.06 44.76 -21.32
C LEU A 268 18.22 46.05 -20.52
N SER A 269 17.24 46.95 -20.67
CA SER A 269 17.28 48.19 -19.91
C SER A 269 17.16 47.88 -18.41
N ASP A 270 17.78 48.72 -17.57
CA ASP A 270 17.64 48.59 -16.11
C ASP A 270 16.16 48.55 -15.68
N LYS A 271 15.27 49.19 -16.44
CA LYS A 271 13.83 49.20 -16.23
C LYS A 271 13.17 47.84 -16.47
N ASP A 272 13.51 47.16 -17.57
CA ASP A 272 12.95 45.84 -17.88
C ASP A 272 13.44 44.77 -16.90
N ILE A 273 14.68 44.91 -16.42
CA ILE A 273 15.27 44.08 -15.36
C ILE A 273 14.50 44.26 -14.04
N VAL A 274 14.27 45.51 -13.63
CA VAL A 274 13.51 45.82 -12.41
C VAL A 274 12.07 45.32 -12.50
N GLU A 275 11.40 45.50 -13.64
CA GLU A 275 10.02 45.04 -13.84
C GLU A 275 9.91 43.50 -13.81
N GLY A 276 10.84 42.80 -14.47
CA GLY A 276 10.87 41.34 -14.49
C GLY A 276 11.17 40.74 -13.11
N ASP A 277 12.18 41.27 -12.42
CA ASP A 277 12.55 40.80 -11.09
C ASP A 277 11.44 41.08 -10.07
N LYS A 278 10.77 42.24 -10.15
CA LYS A 278 9.60 42.55 -9.32
C LYS A 278 8.48 41.52 -9.47
N ALA A 279 8.19 41.09 -10.70
CA ALA A 279 7.14 40.09 -10.95
C ALA A 279 7.48 38.72 -10.34
N SER A 280 8.77 38.38 -10.25
CA SER A 280 9.26 37.10 -9.74
C SER A 280 9.23 36.95 -8.21
N ILE A 281 9.17 38.06 -7.46
CA ILE A 281 9.20 38.01 -5.98
C ILE A 281 7.86 37.46 -5.44
N ASN A 282 7.92 36.36 -4.72
CA ASN A 282 6.77 35.76 -4.04
C ASN A 282 7.16 35.33 -2.61
N ILE A 283 6.33 35.70 -1.62
CA ILE A 283 6.49 35.30 -0.20
C ILE A 283 5.13 34.86 0.36
N CYS A 284 5.12 34.08 1.44
CA CYS A 284 3.88 33.56 2.03
C CYS A 284 2.99 34.67 2.63
N ASP A 285 1.68 34.42 2.69
CA ASP A 285 0.66 35.33 3.22
C ASP A 285 0.42 35.18 4.73
N THR A 286 0.91 34.09 5.33
CA THR A 286 0.88 33.80 6.77
C THR A 286 2.25 33.31 7.23
N ALA A 287 2.75 33.83 8.35
CA ALA A 287 4.05 33.45 8.91
C ALA A 287 3.91 32.92 10.35
N VAL A 288 4.48 31.73 10.57
CA VAL A 288 4.64 31.09 11.89
C VAL A 288 6.12 30.84 12.24
N SER A 289 7.03 31.25 11.35
CA SER A 289 8.48 31.15 11.45
C SER A 289 9.15 32.25 10.60
N ASP A 290 10.47 32.42 10.72
CA ASP A 290 11.24 33.40 9.95
C ASP A 290 11.04 33.26 8.43
N LEU A 291 10.92 34.39 7.74
CA LEU A 291 10.78 34.51 6.29
C LEU A 291 12.15 34.62 5.62
N VAL A 292 12.31 33.92 4.49
CA VAL A 292 13.47 34.10 3.60
C VAL A 292 13.14 35.21 2.61
N LEU A 293 13.79 36.37 2.76
CA LEU A 293 13.59 37.52 1.89
C LEU A 293 14.74 37.63 0.86
N PRO A 294 14.49 37.55 -0.46
CA PRO A 294 15.53 37.63 -1.47
C PRO A 294 16.17 39.03 -1.48
N ILE A 295 17.49 39.10 -1.53
CA ILE A 295 18.26 40.37 -1.59
C ILE A 295 18.75 40.72 -3.00
N THR A 296 18.56 39.82 -3.96
CA THR A 296 18.91 40.00 -5.37
C THR A 296 17.85 39.34 -6.25
N GLY A 297 17.44 40.02 -7.31
CA GLY A 297 16.53 39.47 -8.32
C GLY A 297 17.26 38.61 -9.35
N PRO A 298 16.55 37.69 -10.03
CA PRO A 298 17.13 36.73 -10.98
C PRO A 298 17.84 37.39 -12.17
N SER A 299 17.41 38.60 -12.58
CA SER A 299 18.02 39.38 -13.66
C SER A 299 19.08 40.38 -13.16
N GLY A 300 19.47 40.26 -11.88
CA GLY A 300 20.57 41.01 -11.27
C GLY A 300 20.18 42.34 -10.60
N SER A 301 18.89 42.62 -10.38
CA SER A 301 18.50 43.75 -9.53
C SER A 301 18.89 43.50 -8.06
N ASN A 302 19.15 44.57 -7.31
CA ASN A 302 19.27 44.51 -5.86
C ASN A 302 17.88 44.67 -5.23
N ILE A 303 17.57 43.84 -4.26
CA ILE A 303 16.29 43.90 -3.54
C ILE A 303 16.57 44.28 -2.09
N SER A 304 15.88 45.31 -1.61
CA SER A 304 15.86 45.69 -0.20
C SER A 304 14.46 45.61 0.36
N TRP A 305 14.32 45.23 1.61
CA TRP A 305 13.04 45.00 2.25
C TRP A 305 12.79 46.00 3.36
N LYS A 306 11.53 46.43 3.48
CA LYS A 306 11.07 47.26 4.58
C LYS A 306 9.78 46.71 5.16
N SER A 307 9.77 46.51 6.47
CA SER A 307 8.59 46.17 7.24
C SER A 307 7.94 47.42 7.79
N ASP A 308 6.61 47.46 7.81
CA ASP A 308 5.86 48.48 8.54
C ASP A 308 5.75 48.19 10.05
N ASN A 309 6.14 46.98 10.48
CA ASN A 309 6.16 46.57 11.88
C ASN A 309 7.36 45.64 12.18
N GLU A 310 8.54 46.26 12.34
CA GLU A 310 9.81 45.57 12.59
C GLU A 310 9.85 44.77 13.91
N ASN A 311 8.93 45.05 14.83
CA ASN A 311 8.79 44.29 16.09
C ASN A 311 8.11 42.93 15.88
N VAL A 312 7.46 42.69 14.73
CA VAL A 312 6.73 41.45 14.42
C VAL A 312 7.35 40.75 13.21
N ILE A 313 7.76 41.47 12.16
CA ILE A 313 8.64 40.93 11.11
C ILE A 313 9.72 41.97 10.81
N SER A 314 10.99 41.63 10.97
CA SER A 314 12.10 42.55 10.67
C SER A 314 12.32 42.72 9.15
N ASN A 315 13.14 43.70 8.77
CA ASN A 315 13.56 43.90 7.37
C ASN A 315 14.39 42.74 6.79
N THR A 316 14.86 41.81 7.64
CA THR A 316 15.56 40.59 7.22
C THR A 316 14.66 39.36 7.22
N GLY A 317 13.37 39.53 7.51
CA GLY A 317 12.40 38.44 7.59
C GLY A 317 12.34 37.73 8.94
N LYS A 318 13.01 38.23 9.98
CA LYS A 318 12.91 37.62 11.32
C LYS A 318 11.51 37.85 11.89
N VAL A 319 10.78 36.78 12.20
CA VAL A 319 9.41 36.83 12.70
C VAL A 319 9.41 36.73 14.23
N THR A 320 8.75 37.67 14.89
CA THR A 320 8.49 37.67 16.32
C THR A 320 6.98 37.61 16.52
N PRO A 321 6.42 36.43 16.82
CA PRO A 321 4.98 36.26 16.99
C PRO A 321 4.44 37.14 18.14
N PRO A 322 3.19 37.63 18.04
CA PRO A 322 2.51 38.24 19.18
C PRO A 322 2.46 37.28 20.38
N LEU A 323 2.54 37.83 21.59
CA LEU A 323 2.38 37.06 22.82
C LEU A 323 1.00 36.39 22.85
N SER A 324 0.92 35.23 23.49
CA SER A 324 -0.33 34.52 23.64
C SER A 324 -1.44 35.38 24.27
N GLY A 325 -2.65 35.23 23.73
CA GLY A 325 -3.82 36.00 24.14
C GLY A 325 -3.97 37.35 23.43
N GLN A 326 -3.03 37.71 22.55
CA GLN A 326 -3.17 38.85 21.63
C GLN A 326 -3.78 38.42 20.29
N PRO A 327 -4.45 39.32 19.54
CA PRO A 327 -4.94 39.01 18.20
C PRO A 327 -3.78 38.82 17.20
N ASP A 328 -4.04 38.10 16.12
CA ASP A 328 -3.13 38.01 14.97
C ASP A 328 -2.73 39.40 14.47
N VAL A 329 -1.45 39.57 14.11
CA VAL A 329 -0.93 40.86 13.63
C VAL A 329 -0.67 40.78 12.14
N LYS A 330 -1.21 41.74 11.38
CA LYS A 330 -0.89 41.93 9.97
C LYS A 330 0.34 42.82 9.85
N VAL A 331 1.33 42.38 9.09
CA VAL A 331 2.55 43.12 8.79
C VAL A 331 2.68 43.27 7.29
N LYS A 332 2.95 44.49 6.83
CA LYS A 332 3.19 44.78 5.43
C LYS A 332 4.68 44.86 5.15
N LEU A 333 5.15 44.02 4.25
CA LEU A 333 6.52 44.02 3.74
C LEU A 333 6.56 44.68 2.36
N THR A 334 7.48 45.61 2.18
CA THR A 334 7.73 46.30 0.92
C THR A 334 9.09 45.86 0.39
N ALA A 335 9.11 45.15 -0.74
CA ALA A 335 10.32 44.92 -1.51
C ALA A 335 10.59 46.14 -2.41
N THR A 336 11.81 46.66 -2.39
CA THR A 336 12.31 47.71 -3.29
C THR A 336 13.37 47.08 -4.19
N ILE A 337 13.07 47.03 -5.48
CA ILE A 337 13.87 46.38 -6.53
C ILE A 337 14.61 47.48 -7.28
N THR A 338 15.94 47.40 -7.36
CA THR A 338 16.77 48.47 -7.91
C THR A 338 17.83 47.93 -8.87
N ARG A 339 18.04 48.64 -9.98
CA ARG A 339 19.14 48.39 -10.91
C ARG A 339 19.54 49.73 -11.53
N GLY A 340 20.81 50.12 -11.43
CA GLY A 340 21.26 51.44 -11.89
C GLY A 340 20.46 52.58 -11.26
N SER A 341 19.82 53.41 -12.09
CA SER A 341 18.92 54.49 -11.65
C SER A 341 17.44 54.09 -11.57
N GLU A 342 17.08 52.90 -12.04
CA GLU A 342 15.70 52.41 -12.06
C GLU A 342 15.35 51.71 -10.75
N SER A 343 14.13 51.93 -10.27
CA SER A 343 13.64 51.42 -8.99
C SER A 343 12.13 51.23 -9.03
N ASP A 344 11.64 50.14 -8.46
CA ASP A 344 10.21 49.88 -8.29
C ASP A 344 9.97 49.11 -6.97
N THR A 345 8.73 49.13 -6.47
CA THR A 345 8.34 48.46 -5.24
C THR A 345 7.20 47.46 -5.42
N ARG A 346 7.16 46.46 -4.54
CA ARG A 346 6.07 45.51 -4.41
C ARG A 346 5.74 45.27 -2.94
N GLU A 347 4.45 45.34 -2.60
CA GLU A 347 3.96 45.14 -1.24
C GLU A 347 3.38 43.74 -1.04
N PHE A 348 3.57 43.20 0.16
CA PHE A 348 3.05 41.92 0.62
C PHE A 348 2.40 42.11 1.99
N ASN A 349 1.22 41.55 2.21
CA ASN A 349 0.56 41.54 3.51
C ASN A 349 0.72 40.15 4.12
N VAL A 350 1.44 40.06 5.24
CA VAL A 350 1.73 38.82 5.96
C VAL A 350 1.00 38.81 7.29
N ILE A 351 0.25 37.75 7.58
CA ILE A 351 -0.43 37.54 8.87
C ILE A 351 0.49 36.74 9.79
N VAL A 352 0.87 37.31 10.92
CA VAL A 352 1.61 36.61 11.97
C VAL A 352 0.63 36.17 13.06
N LYS A 353 0.46 34.86 13.20
CA LYS A 353 -0.44 34.26 14.20
C LYS A 353 0.08 34.47 15.61
N ALA A 354 -0.82 34.73 16.56
CA ALA A 354 -0.45 34.79 17.98
C ALA A 354 0.09 33.44 18.47
N GLY A 355 1.11 33.46 19.34
CA GLY A 355 1.64 32.25 19.96
C GLY A 355 0.61 31.59 20.88
N LEU A 356 0.71 30.26 21.07
CA LEU A 356 -0.06 29.53 22.08
C LEU A 356 0.37 29.97 23.50
N SER A 357 -0.56 29.99 24.46
CA SER A 357 -0.22 30.27 25.86
C SER A 357 0.67 29.18 26.41
N ASP A 358 1.42 29.46 27.47
CA ASP A 358 2.19 28.42 28.15
C ASP A 358 1.28 27.27 28.61
N GLU A 359 0.03 27.57 29.00
CA GLU A 359 -0.98 26.58 29.36
C GLU A 359 -1.46 25.75 28.16
N GLU A 360 -1.75 26.38 27.02
CA GLU A 360 -2.11 25.66 25.79
C GLU A 360 -0.95 24.87 25.21
N CYS A 361 0.28 25.37 25.30
CA CYS A 361 1.48 24.64 24.89
C CYS A 361 1.68 23.40 25.74
N VAL A 362 1.63 23.53 27.07
CA VAL A 362 1.78 22.41 28.00
C VAL A 362 0.67 21.38 27.77
N LYS A 363 -0.58 21.82 27.60
CA LYS A 363 -1.72 20.94 27.33
C LYS A 363 -1.57 20.17 26.01
N LYS A 364 -1.32 20.88 24.90
CA LYS A 364 -1.16 20.27 23.58
C LYS A 364 0.07 19.39 23.50
N ASP A 365 1.19 19.81 24.07
CA ASP A 365 2.40 18.98 24.13
C ASP A 365 2.16 17.73 24.98
N LYS A 366 1.47 17.84 26.13
CA LYS A 366 1.09 16.68 26.96
C LYS A 366 0.24 15.66 26.20
N GLU A 367 -0.79 16.13 25.49
CA GLU A 367 -1.68 15.28 24.68
C GLU A 367 -0.89 14.60 23.55
N ALA A 368 0.07 15.32 22.94
CA ALA A 368 0.89 14.83 21.84
C ALA A 368 2.07 13.92 22.24
N ILE A 369 2.39 13.73 23.54
CA ILE A 369 3.46 12.81 23.94
C ILE A 369 3.09 11.39 23.54
N TYR A 370 3.87 10.84 22.62
CA TYR A 370 3.86 9.46 22.18
C TYR A 370 5.25 8.86 22.37
N ILE A 371 5.33 7.72 23.08
CA ILE A 371 6.60 7.04 23.41
C ILE A 371 6.72 5.64 22.80
N GLY A 372 5.91 5.34 21.78
CA GLY A 372 5.91 4.04 21.10
C GLY A 372 5.05 2.98 21.79
N ASN A 373 5.23 1.71 21.41
CA ASN A 373 4.57 0.57 22.06
C ASN A 373 5.13 0.39 23.47
N ILE A 374 4.30 0.68 24.46
CA ILE A 374 4.65 0.54 25.88
C ILE A 374 4.16 -0.77 26.50
N PHE A 375 3.44 -1.61 25.77
CA PHE A 375 2.83 -2.84 26.30
C PHE A 375 3.72 -4.08 26.10
N THR A 376 4.70 -4.03 25.19
CA THR A 376 5.66 -5.11 24.98
C THR A 376 7.08 -4.57 24.77
N ILE A 377 7.60 -3.84 25.76
CA ILE A 377 8.90 -3.19 25.63
C ILE A 377 10.01 -4.22 25.75
N ASP A 378 10.74 -4.40 24.66
CA ASP A 378 11.88 -5.31 24.55
C ASP A 378 13.19 -4.60 24.21
N SER A 379 13.14 -3.27 24.08
CA SER A 379 14.22 -2.39 23.65
C SER A 379 14.09 -1.00 24.29
N ASP A 380 15.15 -0.20 24.24
CA ASP A 380 15.19 1.13 24.86
C ASP A 380 14.10 2.07 24.31
N LEU A 381 13.44 2.80 25.20
CA LEU A 381 12.44 3.80 24.86
C LEU A 381 13.10 5.13 24.48
N LYS A 382 12.60 5.76 23.41
CA LYS A 382 12.96 7.15 23.09
C LYS A 382 12.00 8.09 23.79
N LEU A 383 12.46 8.68 24.90
CA LEU A 383 11.66 9.62 25.68
C LEU A 383 11.89 11.06 25.19
N PRO A 384 10.85 11.78 24.71
CA PRO A 384 10.99 13.15 24.22
C PRO A 384 11.34 14.10 25.36
N ILE A 385 12.32 14.98 25.15
CA ILE A 385 12.75 15.99 26.14
C ILE A 385 12.14 17.39 25.86
N ALA A 386 11.42 17.53 24.74
CA ALA A 386 10.76 18.75 24.34
C ALA A 386 9.46 18.42 23.58
N GLY A 387 8.44 19.24 23.77
CA GLY A 387 7.18 19.19 23.03
C GLY A 387 7.24 20.06 21.78
N ALA A 388 6.40 19.74 20.79
CA ALA A 388 6.34 20.44 19.50
C ALA A 388 5.99 21.93 19.64
N ASN A 389 5.33 22.32 20.73
CA ASN A 389 4.94 23.69 21.04
C ASN A 389 5.89 24.36 22.04
N GLY A 390 7.09 23.81 22.23
CA GLY A 390 8.18 24.44 22.98
C GLY A 390 8.15 24.21 24.50
N SER A 391 7.34 23.27 25.00
CA SER A 391 7.43 22.83 26.39
C SER A 391 8.69 21.97 26.61
N THR A 392 9.33 22.08 27.76
CA THR A 392 10.36 21.13 28.22
C THR A 392 9.69 19.93 28.87
N ILE A 393 10.11 18.72 28.50
CA ILE A 393 9.61 17.48 29.07
C ILE A 393 10.72 16.80 29.86
N THR A 394 10.44 16.47 31.12
CA THR A 394 11.36 15.70 31.97
C THR A 394 10.69 14.42 32.43
N TRP A 395 11.47 13.34 32.53
CA TRP A 395 10.94 12.00 32.78
C TRP A 395 11.38 11.46 34.13
N LYS A 396 10.47 10.72 34.76
CA LYS A 396 10.74 9.98 36.00
C LYS A 396 10.14 8.58 35.90
N SER A 397 10.99 7.57 35.99
CA SER A 397 10.59 6.18 36.15
C SER A 397 10.32 5.86 37.62
N LYS A 398 9.24 5.12 37.89
CA LYS A 398 8.98 4.53 39.22
C LYS A 398 9.83 3.32 39.51
N ASN A 399 10.45 2.71 38.49
CA ASN A 399 11.31 1.53 38.64
C ASN A 399 12.56 1.64 37.75
N THR A 400 13.58 2.36 38.25
CA THR A 400 14.81 2.65 37.51
C THR A 400 15.74 1.45 37.30
N SER A 401 15.48 0.30 37.95
CA SER A 401 16.22 -0.93 37.65
C SER A 401 15.70 -1.64 36.41
N VAL A 402 14.50 -1.27 35.91
CA VAL A 402 13.86 -1.86 34.73
C VAL A 402 13.76 -0.85 33.59
N ILE A 403 13.32 0.39 33.83
CA ILE A 403 13.41 1.48 32.85
C ILE A 403 14.03 2.70 33.54
N THR A 404 15.15 3.20 33.05
CA THR A 404 15.78 4.42 33.60
C THR A 404 15.03 5.69 33.17
N ASN A 405 15.33 6.84 33.79
CA ASN A 405 14.67 8.12 33.46
C ASN A 405 14.94 8.62 32.04
N ASP A 406 16.01 8.14 31.40
CA ASP A 406 16.36 8.40 30.00
C ASP A 406 15.85 7.31 29.03
N GLY A 407 15.05 6.35 29.52
CA GLY A 407 14.37 5.36 28.69
C GLY A 407 15.18 4.09 28.42
N LYS A 408 16.32 3.88 29.08
CA LYS A 408 17.09 2.64 28.93
C LYS A 408 16.38 1.48 29.64
N VAL A 409 16.19 0.38 28.92
CA VAL A 409 15.39 -0.76 29.37
C VAL A 409 16.29 -1.93 29.75
N THR A 410 16.04 -2.49 30.93
CA THR A 410 16.62 -3.73 31.43
C THR A 410 15.52 -4.77 31.54
N ARG A 411 15.52 -5.75 30.62
CA ARG A 411 14.52 -6.80 30.60
C ARG A 411 14.71 -7.79 31.76
N PRO A 412 13.63 -8.21 32.46
CA PRO A 412 13.66 -9.28 33.45
C PRO A 412 14.22 -10.59 32.87
N GLU A 413 14.83 -11.45 33.69
CA GLU A 413 15.29 -12.76 33.22
C GLU A 413 14.11 -13.69 32.87
N SER A 414 14.34 -14.58 31.90
CA SER A 414 13.33 -15.56 31.48
C SER A 414 12.79 -16.37 32.66
N GLY A 415 11.46 -16.46 32.77
CA GLY A 415 10.74 -17.15 33.85
C GLY A 415 10.38 -16.24 35.04
N SER A 416 10.80 -14.99 35.02
CA SER A 416 10.50 -14.01 36.09
C SER A 416 9.16 -13.29 35.88
N GLY A 417 8.57 -13.41 34.69
CA GLY A 417 7.38 -12.65 34.29
C GLY A 417 7.70 -11.24 33.77
N ASN A 418 6.74 -10.63 33.08
CA ASN A 418 6.86 -9.25 32.61
C ASN A 418 6.80 -8.28 33.81
N VAL A 419 7.41 -7.11 33.66
CA VAL A 419 7.42 -6.09 34.72
C VAL A 419 6.80 -4.80 34.21
N ASN A 420 5.76 -4.33 34.89
CA ASN A 420 5.14 -3.03 34.63
C ASN A 420 5.92 -1.93 35.35
N VAL A 421 6.15 -0.82 34.65
CA VAL A 421 6.89 0.35 35.11
C VAL A 421 6.09 1.59 34.76
N VAL A 422 5.71 2.38 35.75
CA VAL A 422 5.07 3.67 35.50
C VAL A 422 6.15 4.72 35.17
N LEU A 423 6.04 5.34 34.00
CA LEU A 423 6.84 6.49 33.60
C LEU A 423 6.00 7.76 33.73
N ILE A 424 6.57 8.80 34.35
CA ILE A 424 5.92 10.10 34.49
C ILE A 424 6.66 11.12 33.63
N ALA A 425 5.97 11.67 32.63
CA ALA A 425 6.40 12.86 31.92
C ALA A 425 5.92 14.10 32.68
N THR A 426 6.83 15.04 32.95
CA THR A 426 6.51 16.39 33.45
C THR A 426 6.76 17.38 32.33
N ILE A 427 5.69 17.99 31.83
CA ILE A 427 5.66 18.94 30.74
C ILE A 427 5.64 20.34 31.35
N SER A 428 6.52 21.22 30.89
CA SER A 428 6.67 22.55 31.48
C SER A 428 6.98 23.62 30.45
N LYS A 429 6.29 24.76 30.53
CA LYS A 429 6.61 25.95 29.75
C LYS A 429 6.35 27.18 30.62
N GLY A 430 7.36 28.06 30.74
CA GLY A 430 7.31 29.17 31.69
C GLY A 430 7.05 28.71 33.13
N SER A 431 6.02 29.26 33.76
CA SER A 431 5.56 28.84 35.11
C SER A 431 4.53 27.70 35.10
N VAL A 432 4.01 27.32 33.94
CA VAL A 432 2.98 26.27 33.82
C VAL A 432 3.62 24.89 33.75
N LYS A 433 3.05 23.93 34.49
CA LYS A 433 3.49 22.54 34.53
C LYS A 433 2.30 21.61 34.58
N ASP A 434 2.41 20.48 33.89
CA ASP A 434 1.46 19.37 33.95
C ASP A 434 2.21 18.04 33.85
N THR A 435 1.57 16.94 34.24
CA THR A 435 2.15 15.59 34.21
C THR A 435 1.27 14.61 33.45
N ARG A 436 1.90 13.61 32.83
CA ARG A 436 1.24 12.46 32.21
C ARG A 436 1.95 11.18 32.62
N GLU A 437 1.18 10.18 33.01
CA GLU A 437 1.71 8.85 33.37
C GLU A 437 1.55 7.87 32.20
N PHE A 438 2.47 6.93 32.11
CA PHE A 438 2.49 5.85 31.13
C PHE A 438 2.79 4.53 31.84
N ASP A 439 1.88 3.57 31.74
CA ASP A 439 2.07 2.22 32.25
C ASP A 439 2.81 1.36 31.22
N ALA A 440 4.10 1.15 31.46
CA ALA A 440 5.03 0.55 30.52
C ALA A 440 5.40 -0.89 30.94
N THR A 441 4.98 -1.87 30.15
CA THR A 441 5.24 -3.31 30.36
C THR A 441 6.53 -3.71 29.66
N VAL A 442 7.57 -3.97 30.43
CA VAL A 442 8.82 -4.56 29.93
C VAL A 442 8.70 -6.06 29.92
N VAL A 443 8.80 -6.65 28.73
CA VAL A 443 8.71 -8.09 28.58
C VAL A 443 9.98 -8.76 29.10
N GLN A 444 9.81 -9.86 29.83
CA GLN A 444 10.93 -10.70 30.22
C GLN A 444 11.76 -11.13 29.00
N LYS A 445 13.03 -11.46 29.21
CA LYS A 445 13.85 -12.11 28.20
C LYS A 445 13.17 -13.40 27.78
N THR A 446 13.08 -13.60 26.47
CA THR A 446 12.62 -14.86 25.92
C THR A 446 13.60 -15.94 26.33
N LYS A 447 13.10 -17.07 26.84
CA LYS A 447 13.95 -18.25 27.04
C LYS A 447 14.56 -18.62 25.69
N GLU A 448 15.88 -18.58 25.58
CA GLU A 448 16.55 -19.06 24.38
C GLU A 448 16.43 -20.58 24.32
N SER A 449 15.36 -21.03 23.69
CA SER A 449 15.11 -22.43 23.41
C SER A 449 15.94 -22.84 22.19
N LYS A 450 16.76 -23.87 22.33
CA LYS A 450 17.68 -24.30 21.27
C LYS A 450 16.91 -24.95 20.15
N ILE A 451 17.23 -24.63 18.90
CA ILE A 451 16.70 -25.35 17.74
C ILE A 451 17.23 -26.80 17.79
N ILE A 452 16.32 -27.76 17.86
CA ILE A 452 16.64 -29.19 17.92
C ILE A 452 16.36 -29.92 16.61
N SER A 453 15.48 -29.39 15.77
CA SER A 453 15.24 -29.95 14.43
C SER A 453 14.74 -28.90 13.45
N ILE A 454 15.07 -29.15 12.18
CA ILE A 454 14.63 -28.36 11.03
C ILE A 454 14.10 -29.39 10.02
N PRO A 455 12.80 -29.39 9.67
CA PRO A 455 12.27 -30.30 8.67
C PRO A 455 12.93 -30.07 7.30
N ASP A 456 13.20 -31.16 6.57
CA ASP A 456 13.57 -31.10 5.16
C ASP A 456 12.46 -30.42 4.36
N ILE A 457 12.84 -29.66 3.34
CA ILE A 457 11.94 -28.92 2.46
C ILE A 457 12.01 -29.55 1.07
N ASP A 458 10.90 -30.09 0.58
CA ASP A 458 10.85 -30.63 -0.77
C ASP A 458 10.41 -29.54 -1.76
N LEU A 459 11.24 -29.28 -2.77
CA LEU A 459 11.03 -28.25 -3.80
C LEU A 459 11.01 -28.88 -5.19
N GLU A 460 10.26 -28.29 -6.12
CA GLU A 460 10.26 -28.69 -7.53
C GLU A 460 10.57 -27.47 -8.40
N THR A 461 11.38 -27.66 -9.43
CA THR A 461 11.68 -26.64 -10.44
C THR A 461 11.59 -27.24 -11.83
N SER A 462 11.28 -26.42 -12.82
CA SER A 462 11.26 -26.83 -14.23
C SER A 462 12.68 -26.88 -14.79
N LEU A 463 12.87 -27.71 -15.82
CA LEU A 463 14.13 -27.78 -16.56
C LEU A 463 14.60 -26.38 -17.01
N GLY A 464 15.85 -26.05 -16.72
CA GLY A 464 16.47 -24.74 -17.02
C GLY A 464 16.09 -23.60 -16.06
N THR A 465 15.23 -23.84 -15.07
CA THR A 465 14.80 -22.84 -14.09
C THR A 465 15.44 -23.10 -12.73
N ALA A 466 16.04 -22.07 -12.13
CA ALA A 466 16.60 -22.19 -10.78
C ALA A 466 15.50 -22.45 -9.74
N PRO A 467 15.72 -23.32 -8.73
CA PRO A 467 14.73 -23.58 -7.69
C PRO A 467 14.52 -22.35 -6.81
N GLU A 468 13.25 -22.07 -6.47
CA GLU A 468 12.92 -21.01 -5.51
C GLU A 468 13.08 -21.51 -4.07
N LEU A 469 14.19 -21.13 -3.44
CA LEU A 469 14.49 -21.50 -2.05
C LEU A 469 13.87 -20.49 -1.06
N PRO A 470 13.26 -20.93 0.06
CA PRO A 470 12.62 -20.03 1.02
C PRO A 470 13.65 -19.30 1.89
N THR A 471 13.45 -18.04 2.25
CA THR A 471 14.41 -17.28 3.09
C THR A 471 14.28 -17.55 4.59
N VAL A 472 13.19 -18.22 5.00
CA VAL A 472 12.95 -18.69 6.37
C VAL A 472 12.53 -20.16 6.34
N VAL A 473 12.88 -20.88 7.40
CA VAL A 473 12.45 -22.27 7.61
C VAL A 473 11.75 -22.42 8.94
N THR A 474 10.81 -23.37 8.99
CA THR A 474 10.20 -23.79 10.24
C THR A 474 11.22 -24.57 11.08
N VAL A 475 11.30 -24.27 12.36
CA VAL A 475 12.21 -24.93 13.31
C VAL A 475 11.44 -25.44 14.51
N THR A 476 11.84 -26.59 15.04
CA THR A 476 11.36 -27.08 16.34
C THR A 476 12.42 -26.79 17.38
N LYS A 477 12.01 -26.17 18.49
CA LYS A 477 12.89 -25.85 19.62
C LYS A 477 12.79 -26.92 20.72
N ASP A 478 13.74 -26.92 21.64
CA ASP A 478 13.82 -27.89 22.75
C ASP A 478 12.63 -27.86 23.72
N ASP A 479 11.93 -26.72 23.81
CA ASP A 479 10.66 -26.56 24.51
C ASP A 479 9.44 -27.09 23.72
N LYS A 480 9.68 -27.72 22.55
CA LYS A 480 8.68 -28.23 21.58
C LYS A 480 7.88 -27.14 20.86
N SER A 481 8.15 -25.86 21.09
CA SER A 481 7.56 -24.79 20.29
C SER A 481 8.06 -24.87 18.85
N VAL A 482 7.18 -24.52 17.91
CA VAL A 482 7.52 -24.35 16.51
C VAL A 482 7.74 -22.86 16.27
N GLY A 483 8.86 -22.51 15.64
CA GLY A 483 9.18 -21.14 15.29
C GLY A 483 9.72 -21.02 13.87
N LEU A 484 10.15 -19.83 13.51
CA LEU A 484 10.85 -19.55 12.27
C LEU A 484 12.31 -19.19 12.54
N ALA A 485 13.19 -19.58 11.64
CA ALA A 485 14.58 -19.12 11.62
C ALA A 485 14.97 -18.72 10.20
N ASN A 486 15.79 -17.68 10.08
CA ASN A 486 16.36 -17.27 8.80
C ASN A 486 17.31 -18.35 8.28
N VAL A 487 17.26 -18.62 6.99
CA VAL A 487 18.16 -19.54 6.31
C VAL A 487 18.91 -18.84 5.19
N THR A 488 20.21 -19.07 5.12
CA THR A 488 21.04 -18.72 3.97
C THR A 488 21.41 -19.99 3.23
N TRP A 489 20.84 -20.19 2.04
CA TRP A 489 21.11 -21.35 1.21
C TRP A 489 22.43 -21.26 0.47
N GLU A 490 23.05 -22.40 0.23
CA GLU A 490 24.16 -22.52 -0.69
C GLU A 490 23.74 -22.16 -2.12
N ASN A 491 24.65 -21.56 -2.90
CA ASN A 491 24.39 -21.20 -4.29
C ASN A 491 24.08 -22.46 -5.12
N VAL A 492 22.99 -22.43 -5.87
CA VAL A 492 22.60 -23.53 -6.76
C VAL A 492 23.17 -23.29 -8.15
N ASP A 493 24.18 -24.07 -8.51
CA ASP A 493 24.80 -24.05 -9.84
C ASP A 493 23.77 -24.37 -10.95
N ALA A 494 23.80 -23.61 -12.05
CA ALA A 494 22.90 -23.79 -13.19
C ALA A 494 22.94 -25.19 -13.81
N SER A 495 24.09 -25.86 -13.75
CA SER A 495 24.23 -27.24 -14.21
C SER A 495 23.34 -28.22 -13.45
N LYS A 496 22.98 -27.94 -12.19
CA LYS A 496 22.13 -28.82 -11.37
C LYS A 496 20.67 -28.85 -11.82
N TYR A 497 20.21 -27.81 -12.52
CA TYR A 497 18.85 -27.71 -13.04
C TYR A 497 18.78 -27.59 -14.57
N ALA A 498 19.91 -27.68 -15.26
CA ALA A 498 19.98 -27.83 -16.71
C ALA A 498 19.56 -29.23 -17.19
N ALA A 499 19.53 -30.21 -16.28
CA ALA A 499 19.10 -31.58 -16.55
C ALA A 499 18.13 -32.06 -15.46
N THR A 500 17.31 -33.04 -15.84
CA THR A 500 16.31 -33.66 -15.00
C THR A 500 16.95 -34.48 -13.90
N GLY A 501 16.40 -34.46 -12.69
CA GLY A 501 16.94 -35.22 -11.56
C GLY A 501 16.59 -34.58 -10.23
N SER A 502 17.19 -35.07 -9.15
CA SER A 502 17.03 -34.46 -7.82
C SER A 502 18.38 -34.14 -7.22
N PHE A 503 18.46 -33.04 -6.48
CA PHE A 503 19.64 -32.65 -5.73
C PHE A 503 19.26 -32.01 -4.41
N LYS A 504 20.17 -32.06 -3.43
CA LYS A 504 20.00 -31.35 -2.16
C LYS A 504 20.71 -30.00 -2.22
N VAL A 505 20.11 -29.02 -1.56
CA VAL A 505 20.72 -27.73 -1.24
C VAL A 505 20.73 -27.62 0.27
N GLU A 506 21.90 -27.39 0.87
CA GLU A 506 21.98 -27.14 2.30
C GLU A 506 21.91 -25.63 2.57
N GLY A 507 21.36 -25.29 3.73
CA GLY A 507 21.23 -23.92 4.19
C GLY A 507 21.77 -23.77 5.60
N THR A 508 22.46 -22.66 5.85
CA THR A 508 22.89 -22.29 7.20
C THR A 508 21.76 -21.53 7.87
N VAL A 509 21.39 -21.97 9.09
CA VAL A 509 20.27 -21.40 9.84
C VAL A 509 20.79 -20.59 11.01
N GLU A 510 20.27 -19.36 11.15
CA GLU A 510 20.68 -18.46 12.21
C GLU A 510 20.38 -19.06 13.60
N GLY A 511 21.34 -19.00 14.52
CA GLY A 511 21.18 -19.48 15.90
C GLY A 511 21.37 -20.99 16.11
N THR A 512 21.78 -21.76 15.09
CA THR A 512 22.05 -23.20 15.24
C THR A 512 23.12 -23.72 14.28
N THR A 513 23.72 -24.85 14.62
CA THR A 513 24.61 -25.61 13.71
C THR A 513 23.84 -26.61 12.84
N ILE A 514 22.55 -26.84 13.12
CA ILE A 514 21.69 -27.70 12.32
C ILE A 514 21.45 -27.03 10.96
N LYS A 515 21.76 -27.75 9.88
CA LYS A 515 21.54 -27.28 8.50
C LYS A 515 20.08 -27.47 8.11
N ALA A 516 19.52 -26.48 7.41
CA ALA A 516 18.31 -26.69 6.64
C ALA A 516 18.65 -27.47 5.37
N VAL A 517 17.74 -28.34 4.93
CA VAL A 517 17.95 -29.14 3.71
C VAL A 517 16.76 -28.93 2.79
N ALA A 518 17.02 -28.48 1.57
CA ALA A 518 16.04 -28.43 0.51
C ALA A 518 16.32 -29.57 -0.49
N ASN A 519 15.38 -30.51 -0.61
CA ASN A 519 15.41 -31.56 -1.61
C ASN A 519 14.74 -31.03 -2.88
N VAL A 520 15.54 -30.60 -3.86
CA VAL A 520 15.08 -30.03 -5.12
C VAL A 520 14.94 -31.13 -6.16
N ARG A 521 13.78 -31.19 -6.82
CA ARG A 521 13.52 -32.04 -7.98
C ARG A 521 13.34 -31.19 -9.25
N VAL A 522 14.13 -31.48 -10.28
CA VAL A 522 14.07 -30.83 -11.59
C VAL A 522 13.22 -31.70 -12.49
N SER A 523 12.02 -31.22 -12.82
CA SER A 523 11.09 -31.96 -13.68
C SER A 523 11.21 -31.50 -15.13
N PRO A 524 11.38 -32.42 -16.10
CA PRO A 524 11.19 -32.13 -17.52
C PRO A 524 9.71 -32.09 -17.90
N PHE A 525 8.81 -32.50 -17.00
CA PHE A 525 7.39 -32.60 -17.30
C PHE A 525 6.60 -31.48 -16.63
N THR A 526 5.72 -30.86 -17.40
CA THR A 526 4.58 -30.12 -16.85
C THR A 526 3.41 -31.09 -16.75
N VAL A 527 3.00 -31.42 -15.52
CA VAL A 527 1.95 -32.40 -15.24
C VAL A 527 0.78 -31.72 -14.54
N LYS A 528 -0.43 -31.86 -15.08
CA LYS A 528 -1.68 -31.43 -14.46
C LYS A 528 -2.54 -32.65 -14.20
N THR A 529 -2.78 -32.95 -12.92
CA THR A 529 -3.65 -34.05 -12.50
C THR A 529 -4.98 -33.49 -12.05
N LYS A 530 -6.08 -34.10 -12.52
CA LYS A 530 -7.44 -33.80 -12.11
C LYS A 530 -8.15 -35.09 -11.75
N PHE A 531 -8.63 -35.20 -10.51
CA PHE A 531 -9.57 -36.26 -10.17
C PHE A 531 -10.96 -35.90 -10.69
N ASN A 532 -11.76 -36.90 -11.06
CA ASN A 532 -13.15 -36.72 -11.47
C ASN A 532 -14.10 -36.39 -10.30
N MET A 533 -13.57 -36.32 -9.08
CA MET A 533 -14.27 -35.97 -7.85
C MET A 533 -13.32 -35.19 -6.93
N ASP A 534 -13.85 -34.26 -6.16
CA ASP A 534 -13.05 -33.38 -5.27
C ASP A 534 -12.88 -33.92 -3.85
N LYS A 535 -13.53 -35.05 -3.55
CA LYS A 535 -13.32 -35.90 -2.37
C LYS A 535 -13.71 -37.33 -2.70
N LEU A 536 -13.19 -38.30 -1.95
CA LEU A 536 -13.62 -39.69 -2.12
C LEU A 536 -15.12 -39.85 -1.87
N GLN A 537 -15.81 -40.54 -2.78
CA GLN A 537 -17.24 -40.85 -2.66
C GLN A 537 -17.43 -42.36 -2.66
N ALA A 538 -18.00 -42.88 -1.56
CA ALA A 538 -18.28 -44.30 -1.39
C ALA A 538 -19.03 -44.88 -2.61
N GLY A 539 -18.57 -46.02 -3.12
CA GLY A 539 -19.19 -46.72 -4.24
C GLY A 539 -19.08 -46.06 -5.62
N LYS A 540 -18.45 -44.89 -5.76
CA LYS A 540 -18.29 -44.17 -7.06
C LYS A 540 -17.03 -44.57 -7.81
N MET A 541 -17.03 -44.37 -9.14
CA MET A 541 -15.82 -44.52 -9.96
C MET A 541 -14.89 -43.34 -9.70
N LEU A 542 -13.70 -43.62 -9.19
CA LEU A 542 -12.59 -42.68 -9.11
C LEU A 542 -11.80 -42.74 -10.43
N THR A 543 -11.55 -41.60 -11.04
CA THR A 543 -10.66 -41.44 -12.19
C THR A 543 -9.74 -40.26 -11.95
N ALA A 544 -8.43 -40.44 -12.14
CA ALA A 544 -7.47 -39.36 -12.25
C ALA A 544 -7.10 -39.16 -13.72
N SER A 545 -7.41 -37.98 -14.25
CA SER A 545 -7.03 -37.51 -15.57
C SER A 545 -5.75 -36.69 -15.47
N VAL A 546 -4.70 -37.12 -16.15
CA VAL A 546 -3.39 -36.51 -16.11
C VAL A 546 -3.04 -35.97 -17.49
N LYS A 547 -2.88 -34.66 -17.59
CA LYS A 547 -2.26 -34.02 -18.75
C LYS A 547 -0.76 -33.86 -18.49
N ALA A 548 0.05 -34.62 -19.20
CA ALA A 548 1.51 -34.56 -19.10
C ALA A 548 2.11 -33.96 -20.37
N THR A 549 2.97 -32.94 -20.21
CA THR A 549 3.68 -32.28 -21.31
C THR A 549 5.18 -32.46 -21.11
N ASN A 550 5.86 -32.99 -22.12
CA ASN A 550 7.28 -33.30 -22.08
C ASN A 550 8.12 -32.15 -22.64
N ALA A 551 8.94 -31.51 -21.81
CA ALA A 551 9.90 -30.50 -22.24
C ALA A 551 11.33 -31.06 -22.39
N ASP A 552 11.52 -32.38 -22.25
CA ASP A 552 12.79 -33.06 -22.51
C ASP A 552 13.02 -33.22 -24.03
N VAL A 553 14.28 -33.41 -24.41
CA VAL A 553 14.70 -33.72 -25.78
C VAL A 553 14.43 -35.18 -26.16
N ASN A 554 14.13 -36.04 -25.20
CA ASN A 554 13.86 -37.46 -25.41
C ASN A 554 12.38 -37.82 -25.23
N SER A 555 11.90 -38.80 -26.00
CA SER A 555 10.59 -39.41 -25.73
C SER A 555 10.66 -40.18 -24.43
N THR A 556 9.64 -40.05 -23.58
CA THR A 556 9.58 -40.76 -22.29
C THR A 556 8.28 -41.53 -22.19
N GLN A 557 8.36 -42.75 -21.69
CA GLN A 557 7.17 -43.50 -21.34
C GLN A 557 6.59 -43.00 -20.01
N VAL A 558 5.37 -42.47 -20.02
CA VAL A 558 4.73 -41.88 -18.83
C VAL A 558 3.66 -42.84 -18.30
N LEU A 559 3.89 -43.36 -17.11
CA LEU A 559 3.02 -44.22 -16.32
C LEU A 559 2.25 -43.39 -15.27
N VAL A 560 0.93 -43.34 -15.40
CA VAL A 560 0.03 -42.79 -14.38
C VAL A 560 -0.52 -43.94 -13.55
N ILE A 561 -0.36 -43.85 -12.23
CA ILE A 561 -0.82 -44.84 -11.27
C ILE A 561 -1.79 -44.13 -10.32
N VAL A 562 -2.99 -44.67 -10.16
CA VAL A 562 -3.95 -44.25 -9.14
C VAL A 562 -4.03 -45.35 -8.11
N GLY A 563 -3.76 -45.04 -6.85
CA GLY A 563 -3.86 -45.97 -5.72
C GLY A 563 -4.83 -45.46 -4.67
N LEU A 564 -5.57 -46.37 -4.02
CA LEU A 564 -6.38 -46.10 -2.83
C LEU A 564 -5.61 -46.59 -1.60
N PHE A 565 -5.53 -45.79 -0.56
CA PHE A 565 -4.80 -46.07 0.68
C PHE A 565 -5.75 -45.91 1.86
N ASP A 566 -5.58 -46.74 2.89
CA ASP A 566 -6.29 -46.56 4.17
C ASP A 566 -5.58 -45.55 5.08
N LYS A 567 -6.11 -45.39 6.30
CA LYS A 567 -5.61 -44.48 7.34
C LYS A 567 -4.17 -44.76 7.80
N ASP A 568 -3.70 -45.99 7.60
CA ASP A 568 -2.35 -46.45 7.97
C ASP A 568 -1.41 -46.41 6.74
N ASP A 569 -1.81 -45.69 5.68
CA ASP A 569 -1.09 -45.56 4.42
C ASP A 569 -0.84 -46.91 3.68
N THR A 570 -1.69 -47.91 3.94
CA THR A 570 -1.63 -49.19 3.25
C THR A 570 -2.49 -49.16 1.99
N MET A 571 -1.87 -49.44 0.83
CA MET A 571 -2.58 -49.49 -0.46
C MET A 571 -3.60 -50.63 -0.48
N LYS A 572 -4.86 -50.32 -0.81
CA LYS A 572 -5.99 -51.26 -0.91
C LYS A 572 -6.44 -51.51 -2.35
N ASN A 573 -6.24 -50.55 -3.24
CA ASN A 573 -6.62 -50.68 -4.65
C ASN A 573 -5.68 -49.88 -5.53
N ILE A 574 -5.56 -50.27 -6.81
CA ILE A 574 -4.65 -49.64 -7.78
C ILE A 574 -5.18 -49.77 -9.21
N SER A 575 -4.99 -48.73 -10.02
CA SER A 575 -5.16 -48.73 -11.47
C SER A 575 -4.00 -47.96 -12.09
N TYR A 576 -3.59 -48.31 -13.31
CA TYR A 576 -2.54 -47.56 -13.99
C TYR A 576 -2.70 -47.59 -15.52
N ILE A 577 -2.11 -46.61 -16.18
CA ILE A 577 -2.01 -46.49 -17.64
C ILE A 577 -0.64 -45.93 -18.00
N SER A 578 -0.05 -46.36 -19.11
CA SER A 578 1.24 -45.85 -19.61
C SER A 578 1.13 -45.42 -21.07
N LYS A 579 1.70 -44.26 -21.42
CA LYS A 579 1.75 -43.73 -22.78
C LYS A 579 3.02 -42.95 -23.06
N GLU A 580 3.61 -43.19 -24.23
CA GLU A 580 4.85 -42.53 -24.64
C GLU A 580 4.53 -41.09 -25.05
N ILE A 581 5.27 -40.14 -24.47
CA ILE A 581 5.14 -38.71 -24.79
C ILE A 581 6.43 -38.25 -25.46
N LYS A 582 6.30 -37.81 -26.71
CA LYS A 582 7.42 -37.29 -27.52
C LYS A 582 7.91 -35.93 -26.99
N PRO A 583 9.14 -35.51 -27.34
CA PRO A 583 9.65 -34.17 -27.05
C PRO A 583 8.66 -33.09 -27.49
N GLU A 584 8.45 -32.09 -26.64
CA GLU A 584 7.46 -31.00 -26.80
C GLU A 584 6.00 -31.46 -26.92
N GLY A 585 5.74 -32.77 -26.79
CA GLY A 585 4.43 -33.39 -26.87
C GLY A 585 3.63 -33.26 -25.58
N SER A 586 2.31 -33.34 -25.71
CA SER A 586 1.36 -33.31 -24.60
C SER A 586 0.34 -34.41 -24.78
N GLU A 587 0.08 -35.19 -23.73
CA GLU A 587 -0.86 -36.31 -23.75
C GLU A 587 -1.75 -36.31 -22.50
N ASP A 588 -2.99 -36.76 -22.67
CA ASP A 588 -3.95 -37.00 -21.59
C ASP A 588 -4.00 -38.50 -21.26
N LEU A 589 -3.89 -38.84 -19.98
CA LEU A 589 -3.86 -40.20 -19.46
C LEU A 589 -4.86 -40.35 -18.31
N ASP A 590 -5.79 -41.29 -18.44
CA ASP A 590 -6.82 -41.56 -17.43
C ASP A 590 -6.59 -42.93 -16.76
N ALA A 591 -6.54 -42.96 -15.43
CA ALA A 591 -6.52 -44.20 -14.65
C ALA A 591 -7.53 -44.13 -13.50
N GLY A 592 -8.12 -45.25 -13.10
CA GLY A 592 -9.20 -45.22 -12.13
C GLY A 592 -9.82 -46.57 -11.79
N PHE A 593 -10.58 -46.62 -10.71
CA PHE A 593 -11.30 -47.80 -10.24
C PHE A 593 -12.53 -47.40 -9.41
N LYS A 594 -13.42 -48.36 -9.14
CA LYS A 594 -14.57 -48.15 -8.26
C LYS A 594 -14.15 -48.14 -6.80
N LEU A 595 -14.59 -47.13 -6.04
CA LEU A 595 -14.33 -47.01 -4.60
C LEU A 595 -15.18 -47.99 -3.78
N PRO A 596 -14.68 -48.46 -2.61
CA PRO A 596 -15.46 -49.26 -1.68
C PRO A 596 -16.61 -48.47 -1.04
N GLU A 597 -17.55 -49.16 -0.40
CA GLU A 597 -18.70 -48.54 0.28
C GLU A 597 -18.32 -47.87 1.62
N ASP A 598 -17.20 -48.27 2.23
CA ASP A 598 -16.59 -47.60 3.39
C ASP A 598 -15.22 -47.04 2.99
N ILE A 599 -15.08 -45.72 3.13
CA ILE A 599 -13.90 -44.94 2.74
C ILE A 599 -13.43 -44.04 3.89
N ASN A 600 -13.90 -44.27 5.12
CA ASN A 600 -13.53 -43.40 6.24
C ASN A 600 -12.02 -43.51 6.53
N GLY A 601 -11.34 -42.37 6.51
CA GLY A 601 -9.88 -42.29 6.64
C GLY A 601 -9.10 -42.82 5.43
N TYR A 602 -9.77 -43.07 4.29
CA TYR A 602 -9.09 -43.45 3.06
C TYR A 602 -8.61 -42.20 2.30
N LYS A 603 -7.59 -42.38 1.45
CA LYS A 603 -7.11 -41.37 0.51
C LYS A 603 -6.73 -42.01 -0.81
N ALA A 604 -6.98 -41.33 -1.92
CA ALA A 604 -6.46 -41.71 -3.22
C ALA A 604 -5.22 -40.88 -3.56
N LYS A 605 -4.25 -41.51 -4.20
CA LYS A 605 -3.03 -40.86 -4.67
C LYS A 605 -2.83 -41.18 -6.14
N ALA A 606 -2.58 -40.15 -6.94
CA ALA A 606 -2.17 -40.26 -8.32
C ALA A 606 -0.66 -39.98 -8.42
N PHE A 607 0.06 -40.95 -8.95
CA PHE A 607 1.50 -40.93 -9.18
C PHE A 607 1.74 -40.85 -10.68
N VAL A 608 2.58 -39.92 -11.15
CA VAL A 608 2.98 -39.83 -12.56
C VAL A 608 4.48 -40.08 -12.64
N TRP A 609 4.85 -41.18 -13.29
CA TRP A 609 6.20 -41.76 -13.28
C TRP A 609 6.65 -42.07 -14.70
N GLY A 610 7.95 -42.14 -14.92
CA GLY A 610 8.57 -42.64 -16.13
C GLY A 610 8.62 -44.16 -16.01
N GLY A 611 8.04 -44.86 -16.97
CA GLY A 611 7.98 -46.33 -16.96
C GLY A 611 6.82 -46.88 -17.78
N THR A 612 6.82 -48.20 -17.93
CA THR A 612 5.82 -48.90 -18.75
C THR A 612 4.71 -49.55 -17.94
N ASN A 613 5.00 -50.01 -16.72
CA ASN A 613 4.05 -50.68 -15.82
C ASN A 613 4.60 -50.75 -14.39
N LEU A 614 3.82 -51.30 -13.45
CA LEU A 614 4.18 -51.39 -12.01
C LEU A 614 5.37 -52.30 -11.68
N ASN A 615 5.76 -53.22 -12.56
CA ASN A 615 6.90 -54.12 -12.36
C ASN A 615 8.20 -53.55 -12.95
N ASP A 616 8.14 -52.36 -13.54
CA ASP A 616 9.29 -51.70 -14.13
C ASP A 616 10.29 -51.33 -13.02
N THR A 617 11.46 -51.96 -13.03
CA THR A 617 12.48 -51.75 -12.00
C THR A 617 13.19 -50.42 -12.12
N ASN A 618 12.99 -49.69 -13.23
CA ASN A 618 13.65 -48.42 -13.53
C ASN A 618 12.70 -47.22 -13.40
N MET A 619 11.56 -47.42 -12.76
CA MET A 619 10.53 -46.41 -12.56
C MET A 619 11.07 -45.15 -11.83
N GLN A 620 10.82 -43.96 -12.39
CA GLN A 620 11.23 -42.67 -11.80
C GLN A 620 10.05 -41.71 -11.69
N PRO A 621 9.85 -40.96 -10.60
CA PRO A 621 8.77 -39.99 -10.52
C PRO A 621 8.96 -38.86 -11.54
N LEU A 622 7.88 -38.48 -12.24
CA LEU A 622 7.80 -37.35 -13.20
C LEU A 622 7.01 -36.15 -12.66
N SER A 623 6.16 -36.33 -11.64
CA SER A 623 5.55 -35.23 -10.88
C SER A 623 5.49 -35.54 -9.38
N ARG A 624 5.13 -34.52 -8.58
CA ARG A 624 4.58 -34.75 -7.23
C ARG A 624 3.36 -35.65 -7.29
N VAL A 625 3.13 -36.33 -6.17
CA VAL A 625 1.93 -37.12 -5.95
C VAL A 625 0.76 -36.16 -5.77
N SER A 626 -0.29 -36.34 -6.58
CA SER A 626 -1.56 -35.64 -6.36
C SER A 626 -2.41 -36.48 -5.42
N GLU A 627 -2.85 -35.90 -4.32
CA GLU A 627 -3.63 -36.60 -3.29
C GLU A 627 -5.07 -36.09 -3.26
N LEU A 628 -6.00 -37.01 -3.08
CA LEU A 628 -7.42 -36.79 -2.88
C LEU A 628 -7.83 -37.50 -1.59
N THR A 629 -8.05 -36.76 -0.51
CA THR A 629 -8.47 -37.36 0.77
C THR A 629 -9.99 -37.31 0.94
N THR A 630 -10.48 -37.78 2.08
CA THR A 630 -11.85 -37.52 2.53
C THR A 630 -12.11 -36.04 2.84
N ASP A 631 -11.06 -35.26 3.15
CA ASP A 631 -11.18 -33.94 3.80
C ASP A 631 -10.39 -32.80 3.11
N SER A 632 -9.64 -33.06 2.03
CA SER A 632 -8.89 -32.03 1.30
C SER A 632 -9.79 -31.32 0.29
N THR A 633 -10.46 -30.25 0.73
CA THR A 633 -11.22 -29.36 -0.15
C THR A 633 -10.29 -28.43 -0.95
N VAL A 634 -9.54 -28.96 -1.93
CA VAL A 634 -9.01 -28.07 -2.99
C VAL A 634 -10.14 -27.88 -3.99
N VAL A 635 -11.01 -26.92 -3.73
CA VAL A 635 -12.19 -26.66 -4.56
C VAL A 635 -11.74 -25.78 -5.72
N SER A 636 -11.49 -26.41 -6.88
CA SER A 636 -11.04 -25.72 -8.10
C SER A 636 -12.09 -24.78 -8.72
N SER A 637 -13.34 -24.87 -8.26
CA SER A 637 -14.47 -23.99 -8.58
C SER A 637 -15.17 -23.53 -7.29
N LEU A 638 -15.90 -22.42 -7.31
CA LEU A 638 -16.64 -21.98 -6.12
C LEU A 638 -17.85 -22.89 -5.90
N ALA A 639 -17.99 -23.46 -4.70
CA ALA A 639 -19.16 -24.26 -4.33
C ALA A 639 -20.43 -23.38 -4.17
N ALA A 640 -20.25 -22.10 -3.82
CA ALA A 640 -21.31 -21.12 -3.76
C ALA A 640 -20.87 -19.77 -4.31
N LYS A 641 -21.85 -18.95 -4.70
CA LYS A 641 -21.70 -17.57 -5.13
C LYS A 641 -22.60 -16.69 -4.28
N ASP A 642 -22.18 -15.46 -4.11
CA ASP A 642 -22.97 -14.44 -3.46
C ASP A 642 -24.05 -13.83 -4.36
N PHE A 643 -24.93 -13.09 -3.71
CA PHE A 643 -25.89 -12.22 -4.37
C PHE A 643 -25.36 -10.78 -4.31
N ASP A 644 -25.61 -10.01 -5.37
CA ASP A 644 -25.35 -8.58 -5.32
C ASP A 644 -26.10 -7.96 -4.13
N LEU A 645 -25.45 -7.06 -3.41
CA LEU A 645 -25.96 -6.54 -2.13
C LEU A 645 -27.38 -5.96 -2.24
N GLY A 646 -27.68 -5.27 -3.35
CA GLY A 646 -28.99 -4.68 -3.62
C GLY A 646 -30.11 -5.70 -3.91
N LYS A 647 -29.80 -7.00 -3.99
CA LYS A 647 -30.79 -8.07 -4.08
C LYS A 647 -31.32 -8.49 -2.72
N VAL A 648 -30.72 -8.04 -1.62
CA VAL A 648 -31.15 -8.36 -0.26
C VAL A 648 -31.61 -7.09 0.46
N THR A 649 -32.91 -6.93 0.64
CA THR A 649 -33.49 -5.82 1.40
C THR A 649 -33.74 -6.23 2.84
N LEU A 650 -33.08 -5.59 3.80
CA LEU A 650 -33.32 -5.81 5.23
C LEU A 650 -34.69 -5.28 5.66
N GLN A 651 -35.37 -6.01 6.54
CA GLN A 651 -36.56 -5.52 7.24
C GLN A 651 -36.16 -4.88 8.58
N SER A 652 -37.10 -4.12 9.18
CA SER A 652 -36.89 -3.44 10.46
C SER A 652 -36.34 -4.40 11.52
N SER A 653 -35.16 -4.10 12.03
CA SER A 653 -34.44 -4.85 13.06
C SER A 653 -33.31 -4.00 13.62
N ILE A 654 -32.61 -4.50 14.65
CA ILE A 654 -31.40 -3.84 15.16
C ILE A 654 -30.35 -3.60 14.06
N PHE A 655 -30.26 -4.48 13.06
CA PHE A 655 -29.34 -4.30 11.93
C PHE A 655 -29.67 -3.08 11.08
N THR A 656 -30.95 -2.80 10.83
CA THR A 656 -31.34 -1.58 10.10
C THR A 656 -31.10 -0.33 10.93
N ASP A 657 -31.28 -0.40 12.25
CA ASP A 657 -31.04 0.73 13.14
C ASP A 657 -29.57 1.16 13.18
N HIS A 658 -28.64 0.21 13.05
CA HIS A 658 -27.20 0.47 12.95
C HIS A 658 -26.79 0.92 11.54
N ARG A 659 -27.32 0.26 10.50
CA ARG A 659 -27.13 0.68 9.10
C ARG A 659 -27.55 2.12 8.85
N ASP A 660 -28.72 2.52 9.36
CA ASP A 660 -29.30 3.83 9.08
C ASP A 660 -28.54 4.96 9.79
N LYS A 661 -27.89 4.69 10.92
CA LYS A 661 -26.93 5.62 11.54
C LYS A 661 -25.72 5.84 10.65
N ASP A 662 -25.16 4.76 10.10
CA ASP A 662 -24.00 4.83 9.23
C ASP A 662 -24.32 5.54 7.91
N TYR A 663 -25.50 5.29 7.33
CA TYR A 663 -26.02 6.07 6.21
C TYR A 663 -26.11 7.56 6.53
N THR A 664 -26.62 7.90 7.71
CA THR A 664 -26.72 9.29 8.18
C THR A 664 -25.34 9.93 8.33
N TYR A 665 -24.38 9.21 8.90
CA TYR A 665 -23.00 9.64 9.01
C TYR A 665 -22.37 9.89 7.63
N LEU A 666 -22.38 8.90 6.75
CA LEU A 666 -21.78 8.98 5.41
C LEU A 666 -22.33 10.14 4.59
N LEU A 667 -23.63 10.43 4.70
CA LEU A 667 -24.26 11.58 4.03
C LEU A 667 -23.90 12.94 4.67
N SER A 668 -23.57 12.96 5.95
CA SER A 668 -23.17 14.18 6.69
C SER A 668 -21.70 14.55 6.48
N VAL A 669 -20.84 13.59 6.15
CA VAL A 669 -19.41 13.81 5.92
C VAL A 669 -19.17 14.80 4.77
N ASN A 670 -18.26 15.76 5.01
CA ASN A 670 -17.80 16.71 4.01
C ASN A 670 -16.77 16.07 3.06
N ASP A 671 -17.17 15.88 1.80
CA ASP A 671 -16.32 15.27 0.77
C ASP A 671 -15.03 16.07 0.51
N ASP A 672 -15.08 17.40 0.59
CA ASP A 672 -13.91 18.24 0.39
C ASP A 672 -12.88 18.09 1.51
N GLN A 673 -13.32 17.78 2.73
CA GLN A 673 -12.44 17.44 3.85
C GLN A 673 -11.77 16.08 3.62
N MET A 674 -12.51 15.08 3.11
CA MET A 674 -11.95 13.77 2.71
C MET A 674 -10.93 13.88 1.56
N LEU A 675 -11.00 14.94 0.75
CA LEU A 675 -10.06 15.25 -0.35
C LEU A 675 -8.89 16.14 0.07
N TYR A 676 -8.88 16.67 1.29
CA TYR A 676 -7.92 17.69 1.74
C TYR A 676 -6.47 17.26 1.51
N ASN A 677 -6.08 16.09 2.02
CA ASN A 677 -4.70 15.61 1.95
C ASN A 677 -4.26 15.33 0.49
N PHE A 678 -5.18 14.86 -0.36
CA PHE A 678 -4.90 14.59 -1.78
C PHE A 678 -4.70 15.89 -2.57
N ARG A 679 -5.54 16.90 -2.35
CA ARG A 679 -5.41 18.21 -3.00
C ARG A 679 -4.15 18.93 -2.54
N SER A 680 -3.85 18.88 -1.25
CA SER A 680 -2.63 19.43 -0.67
C SER A 680 -1.39 18.81 -1.32
N ALA A 681 -1.30 17.48 -1.36
CA ALA A 681 -0.20 16.77 -2.02
C ALA A 681 -0.13 17.03 -3.54
N ALA A 682 -1.27 17.19 -4.21
CA ALA A 682 -1.33 17.58 -5.63
C ALA A 682 -0.94 19.05 -5.87
N GLY A 683 -1.00 19.92 -4.85
CA GLY A 683 -0.91 21.38 -4.99
C GLY A 683 -2.12 22.00 -5.69
N LEU A 684 -3.31 21.45 -5.45
CA LEU A 684 -4.59 21.95 -5.95
C LEU A 684 -5.30 22.78 -4.86
N ASP A 685 -6.26 23.61 -5.27
CA ASP A 685 -7.10 24.39 -4.36
C ASP A 685 -7.85 23.48 -3.37
N LEU A 686 -7.71 23.77 -2.08
CA LEU A 686 -8.34 23.04 -0.98
C LEU A 686 -9.85 23.33 -0.86
N LYS A 687 -10.38 24.31 -1.63
CA LYS A 687 -11.79 24.76 -1.61
C LYS A 687 -12.27 25.23 -0.23
N GLY A 688 -11.36 25.75 0.59
CA GLY A 688 -11.64 26.17 1.97
C GLY A 688 -11.94 25.02 2.93
N ALA A 689 -11.72 23.76 2.53
CA ALA A 689 -11.90 22.60 3.39
C ALA A 689 -10.96 22.66 4.60
N GLN A 690 -11.48 22.29 5.76
CA GLN A 690 -10.65 22.10 6.95
C GLN A 690 -9.86 20.78 6.83
N PRO A 691 -8.67 20.69 7.43
CA PRO A 691 -7.95 19.43 7.51
C PRO A 691 -8.74 18.36 8.28
N LEU A 692 -8.46 17.09 7.98
CA LEU A 692 -8.88 15.98 8.84
C LEU A 692 -8.07 15.97 10.15
N THR A 693 -8.56 15.24 11.14
CA THR A 693 -7.96 15.09 12.47
C THR A 693 -7.43 13.67 12.68
N GLY A 694 -6.82 13.42 13.85
CA GLY A 694 -6.37 12.09 14.25
C GLY A 694 -5.36 11.49 13.27
N TRP A 695 -5.56 10.25 12.86
CA TRP A 695 -4.59 9.53 12.00
C TRP A 695 -4.61 10.00 10.54
N ASP A 696 -5.57 10.83 10.17
CA ASP A 696 -5.67 11.50 8.87
C ASP A 696 -5.24 12.97 8.90
N ALA A 697 -4.70 13.45 10.04
CA ALA A 697 -4.16 14.80 10.14
C ALA A 697 -3.01 15.05 9.14
N PRO A 698 -2.79 16.29 8.67
CA PRO A 698 -1.82 16.59 7.63
C PRO A 698 -0.36 16.20 7.97
N ASP A 699 -0.01 16.20 9.25
CA ASP A 699 1.28 15.81 9.79
C ASP A 699 1.39 14.31 10.11
N CYS A 700 0.28 13.56 10.06
CA CYS A 700 0.26 12.13 10.27
C CYS A 700 0.68 11.36 9.01
N ASN A 701 1.53 10.34 9.17
CA ASN A 701 2.04 9.53 8.06
C ASN A 701 1.03 8.51 7.50
N LEU A 702 -0.11 8.29 8.17
CA LEU A 702 -1.17 7.39 7.69
C LEU A 702 -2.23 8.11 6.83
N ARG A 703 -2.15 9.44 6.70
CA ARG A 703 -3.15 10.26 6.02
C ARG A 703 -3.51 9.79 4.61
N GLY A 704 -4.81 9.80 4.32
CA GLY A 704 -5.44 9.28 3.11
C GLY A 704 -6.11 7.92 3.30
N HIS A 705 -5.84 7.20 4.40
CA HIS A 705 -6.41 5.87 4.62
C HIS A 705 -7.92 5.92 4.87
N SER A 706 -8.42 6.91 5.62
CA SER A 706 -9.86 7.05 5.87
C SER A 706 -10.62 7.44 4.62
N THR A 707 -10.03 8.24 3.72
CA THR A 707 -10.60 8.53 2.40
C THR A 707 -10.82 7.25 1.59
N GLY A 708 -9.88 6.31 1.65
CA GLY A 708 -10.01 5.00 1.00
C GLY A 708 -11.19 4.19 1.55
N HIS A 709 -11.28 4.07 2.88
CA HIS A 709 -12.42 3.43 3.55
C HIS A 709 -13.75 4.10 3.24
N TYR A 710 -13.77 5.44 3.20
CA TYR A 710 -14.96 6.22 2.88
C TYR A 710 -15.49 5.91 1.47
N LEU A 711 -14.61 5.74 0.49
CA LEU A 711 -14.99 5.31 -0.86
C LEU A 711 -15.65 3.92 -0.85
N SER A 712 -15.07 2.94 -0.16
CA SER A 712 -15.66 1.60 0.00
C SER A 712 -17.02 1.67 0.70
N ALA A 713 -17.13 2.43 1.78
CA ALA A 713 -18.36 2.62 2.53
C ALA A 713 -19.48 3.24 1.68
N LEU A 714 -19.17 4.30 0.91
CA LEU A 714 -20.13 4.91 -0.02
C LEU A 714 -20.58 3.92 -1.10
N ALA A 715 -19.66 3.14 -1.67
CA ALA A 715 -19.95 2.16 -2.70
C ALA A 715 -20.84 1.02 -2.18
N LEU A 716 -20.55 0.51 -0.98
CA LEU A 716 -21.38 -0.50 -0.29
C LEU A 716 -22.74 0.07 0.12
N ALA A 717 -22.80 1.31 0.61
CA ALA A 717 -24.05 1.99 0.95
C ALA A 717 -24.93 2.20 -0.28
N TYR A 718 -24.35 2.58 -1.42
CA TYR A 718 -25.07 2.67 -2.68
C TYR A 718 -25.58 1.30 -3.14
N ALA A 719 -24.75 0.26 -3.13
CA ALA A 719 -25.16 -1.07 -3.57
C ALA A 719 -26.25 -1.68 -2.67
N SER A 720 -26.25 -1.41 -1.36
CA SER A 720 -27.27 -1.90 -0.43
C SER A 720 -28.59 -1.14 -0.49
N SER A 721 -28.55 0.19 -0.68
CA SER A 721 -29.74 1.05 -0.62
C SER A 721 -30.34 1.42 -1.97
N GLY A 722 -29.52 1.49 -3.02
CA GLY A 722 -29.86 2.15 -4.28
C GLY A 722 -30.02 3.67 -4.18
N ASP A 723 -29.67 4.31 -3.05
CA ASP A 723 -29.83 5.75 -2.87
C ASP A 723 -28.78 6.53 -3.70
N VAL A 724 -29.27 7.26 -4.69
CA VAL A 724 -28.47 8.07 -5.62
C VAL A 724 -27.63 9.14 -4.93
N LYS A 725 -27.92 9.53 -3.68
CA LYS A 725 -27.06 10.46 -2.93
C LYS A 725 -25.66 9.90 -2.70
N PHE A 726 -25.55 8.61 -2.36
CA PHE A 726 -24.25 7.95 -2.24
C PHE A 726 -23.53 7.92 -3.59
N LYS A 727 -24.26 7.62 -4.67
CA LYS A 727 -23.71 7.67 -6.04
C LYS A 727 -23.15 9.03 -6.41
N ASN A 728 -23.85 10.12 -6.07
CA ASN A 728 -23.39 11.47 -6.33
C ASN A 728 -22.09 11.78 -5.58
N LYS A 729 -21.96 11.32 -4.32
CA LYS A 729 -20.74 11.49 -3.52
C LYS A 729 -19.59 10.65 -4.09
N ILE A 730 -19.84 9.41 -4.51
CA ILE A 730 -18.86 8.58 -5.24
C ILE A 730 -18.35 9.34 -6.47
N ASP A 731 -19.25 9.79 -7.34
CA ASP A 731 -18.86 10.44 -8.60
C ASP A 731 -18.04 11.72 -8.34
N TYR A 732 -18.46 12.53 -7.37
CA TYR A 732 -17.71 13.71 -6.96
C TYR A 732 -16.30 13.36 -6.46
N MET A 733 -16.19 12.41 -5.54
CA MET A 733 -14.91 11.98 -4.99
C MET A 733 -13.98 11.44 -6.08
N ILE A 734 -14.50 10.62 -7.01
CA ILE A 734 -13.72 10.03 -8.10
C ILE A 734 -13.27 11.08 -9.12
N ASP A 735 -14.11 12.07 -9.44
CA ASP A 735 -13.73 13.19 -10.31
C ASP A 735 -12.63 14.06 -9.72
N GLU A 736 -12.72 14.34 -8.42
CA GLU A 736 -11.70 15.15 -7.74
C GLU A 736 -10.40 14.37 -7.51
N LEU A 737 -10.46 13.08 -7.15
CA LEU A 737 -9.28 12.22 -7.07
C LEU A 737 -8.60 12.04 -8.43
N LYS A 738 -9.36 12.01 -9.53
CA LYS A 738 -8.79 11.99 -10.88
C LYS A 738 -7.98 13.26 -11.16
N LYS A 739 -8.51 14.43 -10.80
CA LYS A 739 -7.78 15.71 -10.92
C LYS A 739 -6.51 15.70 -10.07
N CYS A 740 -6.58 15.18 -8.84
CA CYS A 740 -5.41 14.99 -7.99
C CYS A 740 -4.38 14.08 -8.64
N GLN A 741 -4.76 12.89 -9.14
CA GLN A 741 -3.84 11.95 -9.81
C GLN A 741 -3.20 12.58 -11.05
N ASP A 742 -3.96 13.34 -11.84
CA ASP A 742 -3.44 14.03 -13.03
C ASP A 742 -2.43 15.12 -12.64
N ALA A 743 -2.74 15.94 -11.64
CA ALA A 743 -1.83 16.96 -11.13
C ALA A 743 -0.56 16.35 -10.49
N MET A 744 -0.71 15.25 -9.76
CA MET A 744 0.39 14.49 -9.18
C MET A 744 1.31 13.89 -10.23
N SER A 745 0.80 13.51 -11.41
CA SER A 745 1.62 12.94 -12.49
C SER A 745 2.69 13.91 -13.05
N VAL A 746 2.58 15.20 -12.74
CA VAL A 746 3.60 16.22 -13.06
C VAL A 746 4.73 16.25 -12.02
N LYS A 747 4.44 15.84 -10.78
CA LYS A 747 5.36 15.92 -9.62
C LYS A 747 5.95 14.58 -9.21
N TYR A 748 5.20 13.50 -9.40
CA TYR A 748 5.49 12.15 -8.94
C TYR A 748 5.41 11.16 -10.10
N SER A 749 5.88 9.95 -9.85
CA SER A 749 5.88 8.88 -10.85
C SER A 749 4.47 8.62 -11.41
N PRO A 750 4.33 8.34 -12.72
CA PRO A 750 3.03 8.18 -13.37
C PRO A 750 2.12 7.17 -12.66
N GLY A 751 0.87 7.56 -12.45
CA GLY A 751 -0.16 6.73 -11.82
C GLY A 751 -0.22 6.78 -10.30
N PHE A 752 0.75 7.42 -9.66
CA PHE A 752 0.75 7.62 -8.21
C PHE A 752 -0.43 8.48 -7.73
N LEU A 753 -1.05 8.08 -6.62
CA LEU A 753 -2.10 8.82 -5.93
C LEU A 753 -2.07 8.46 -4.44
N SER A 754 -1.86 9.45 -3.57
CA SER A 754 -1.89 9.31 -2.11
C SER A 754 -2.10 10.69 -1.46
N GLY A 755 -2.38 10.73 -0.15
CA GLY A 755 -2.38 11.98 0.65
C GLY A 755 -0.98 12.57 0.91
N TYR A 756 0.06 12.00 0.30
CA TYR A 756 1.47 12.35 0.49
C TYR A 756 2.34 11.96 -0.71
N SER A 757 3.61 12.39 -0.72
CA SER A 757 4.62 12.08 -1.75
C SER A 757 5.09 10.62 -1.74
N GLU A 758 5.89 10.21 -2.73
CA GLU A 758 6.45 8.85 -2.80
C GLU A 758 7.48 8.52 -1.69
N ASP A 759 7.82 9.48 -0.82
CA ASP A 759 8.95 9.40 0.12
C ASP A 759 8.85 8.25 1.11
N GLN A 760 7.64 7.96 1.62
CA GLN A 760 7.46 6.85 2.56
C GLN A 760 7.76 5.48 1.92
N PHE A 761 7.44 5.32 0.63
CA PHE A 761 7.72 4.10 -0.11
C PHE A 761 9.23 3.93 -0.34
N ILE A 762 9.92 5.01 -0.70
CA ILE A 762 11.40 5.03 -0.83
C ILE A 762 12.07 4.69 0.50
N LYS A 763 11.58 5.26 1.61
CA LYS A 763 12.10 4.99 2.95
C LYS A 763 11.84 3.55 3.40
N LEU A 764 10.69 2.97 3.03
CA LEU A 764 10.41 1.55 3.31
C LEU A 764 11.37 0.63 2.55
N GLU A 765 11.68 0.94 1.30
CA GLU A 765 12.69 0.21 0.51
C GLU A 765 14.08 0.26 1.18
N GLN A 766 14.35 1.30 1.97
CA GLN A 766 15.56 1.45 2.79
C GLN A 766 15.42 0.86 4.21
N TYR A 767 14.35 0.10 4.48
CA TYR A 767 14.03 -0.51 5.77
C TYR A 767 13.84 0.49 6.93
N THR A 768 13.40 1.71 6.63
CA THR A 768 13.04 2.69 7.66
C THR A 768 11.90 2.14 8.51
N THR A 769 12.06 2.15 9.83
CA THR A 769 11.09 1.60 10.77
C THR A 769 10.03 2.61 11.19
N TYR A 770 8.91 2.10 11.69
CA TYR A 770 7.93 2.87 12.46
C TYR A 770 8.59 3.50 13.70
N PRO A 771 8.19 4.71 14.16
CA PRO A 771 7.15 5.60 13.60
C PRO A 771 7.64 6.58 12.52
N THR A 772 8.90 6.49 12.07
CA THR A 772 9.47 7.43 11.08
C THR A 772 8.69 7.43 9.75
N ILE A 773 8.20 6.25 9.37
CA ILE A 773 7.16 6.06 8.35
C ILE A 773 6.02 5.23 8.95
N TRP A 774 4.85 5.27 8.34
CA TRP A 774 3.69 4.52 8.83
C TRP A 774 2.92 3.85 7.69
N ALA A 775 3.06 2.52 7.60
CA ALA A 775 2.26 1.63 6.75
C ALA A 775 1.87 2.22 5.36
N PRO A 776 2.84 2.60 4.51
CA PRO A 776 2.53 3.31 3.27
C PRO A 776 1.72 2.44 2.29
N TYR A 777 1.99 1.13 2.22
CA TYR A 777 1.21 0.22 1.38
C TYR A 777 -0.16 -0.12 1.97
N TYR A 778 -0.35 -0.08 3.29
CA TYR A 778 -1.68 -0.17 3.90
C TYR A 778 -2.58 0.98 3.45
N THR A 779 -2.03 2.21 3.49
CA THR A 779 -2.76 3.42 3.07
C THR A 779 -3.14 3.31 1.60
N LEU A 780 -2.17 2.93 0.76
CA LEU A 780 -2.39 2.73 -0.67
C LEU A 780 -3.45 1.65 -0.94
N HIS A 781 -3.43 0.56 -0.17
CA HIS A 781 -4.45 -0.49 -0.26
C HIS A 781 -5.85 0.06 -0.01
N LYS A 782 -6.08 0.88 1.03
CA LYS A 782 -7.42 1.43 1.29
C LYS A 782 -7.93 2.28 0.14
N ILE A 783 -7.07 3.11 -0.43
CA ILE A 783 -7.41 3.96 -1.57
C ILE A 783 -7.75 3.08 -2.78
N MET A 784 -6.92 2.09 -3.11
CA MET A 784 -7.16 1.20 -4.24
C MET A 784 -8.40 0.32 -4.06
N ALA A 785 -8.63 -0.21 -2.86
CA ALA A 785 -9.81 -0.99 -2.53
C ALA A 785 -11.09 -0.14 -2.70
N GLY A 786 -11.10 1.07 -2.16
CA GLY A 786 -12.20 2.03 -2.34
C GLY A 786 -12.49 2.37 -3.81
N LEU A 787 -11.45 2.56 -4.62
CA LEU A 787 -11.60 2.79 -6.07
C LEU A 787 -12.16 1.55 -6.79
N VAL A 788 -11.70 0.35 -6.45
CA VAL A 788 -12.22 -0.90 -7.02
C VAL A 788 -13.67 -1.12 -6.61
N ASP A 789 -14.03 -0.85 -5.35
CA ASP A 789 -15.40 -0.95 -4.86
C ASP A 789 -16.31 0.09 -5.54
N CYS A 790 -15.86 1.33 -5.74
CA CYS A 790 -16.58 2.34 -6.50
C CYS A 790 -16.83 1.93 -7.97
N TYR A 791 -15.94 1.12 -8.56
CA TYR A 791 -16.18 0.52 -9.87
C TYR A 791 -17.19 -0.63 -9.80
N GLN A 792 -16.96 -1.62 -8.92
CA GLN A 792 -17.76 -2.85 -8.85
C GLN A 792 -19.19 -2.59 -8.36
N PHE A 793 -19.34 -1.78 -7.31
CA PHE A 793 -20.62 -1.51 -6.66
C PHE A 793 -21.21 -0.15 -7.07
N GLY A 794 -20.35 0.84 -7.31
CA GLY A 794 -20.76 2.17 -7.76
C GLY A 794 -20.95 2.29 -9.28
N GLY A 795 -20.45 1.34 -10.08
CA GLY A 795 -20.50 1.42 -11.54
C GLY A 795 -19.67 2.55 -12.16
N ASN A 796 -18.68 3.09 -11.43
CA ASN A 796 -17.87 4.21 -11.89
C ASN A 796 -16.61 3.71 -12.64
N ALA A 797 -16.63 3.78 -13.98
CA ALA A 797 -15.52 3.33 -14.82
C ALA A 797 -14.23 4.15 -14.65
N GLN A 798 -14.33 5.43 -14.27
CA GLN A 798 -13.17 6.28 -14.02
C GLN A 798 -12.39 5.81 -12.78
N ALA A 799 -13.10 5.32 -11.75
CA ALA A 799 -12.47 4.74 -10.55
C ALA A 799 -11.53 3.58 -10.93
N LEU A 800 -11.98 2.67 -11.82
CA LEU A 800 -11.13 1.60 -12.33
C LEU A 800 -9.90 2.12 -13.08
N GLN A 801 -10.02 3.19 -13.87
CA GLN A 801 -8.86 3.76 -14.57
C GLN A 801 -7.83 4.33 -13.59
N ILE A 802 -8.28 4.99 -12.51
CA ILE A 802 -7.38 5.48 -11.46
C ILE A 802 -6.69 4.30 -10.77
N ALA A 803 -7.45 3.28 -10.37
CA ALA A 803 -6.92 2.08 -9.70
C ALA A 803 -5.91 1.31 -10.57
N LYS A 804 -6.18 1.15 -11.88
CA LYS A 804 -5.24 0.52 -12.82
C LYS A 804 -3.92 1.27 -12.91
N LYS A 805 -3.97 2.60 -12.99
CA LYS A 805 -2.75 3.43 -13.00
C LYS A 805 -1.97 3.32 -11.70
N MET A 806 -2.64 3.25 -10.56
CA MET A 806 -1.99 2.98 -9.28
C MET A 806 -1.37 1.57 -9.27
N GLY A 807 -2.07 0.56 -9.77
CA GLY A 807 -1.55 -0.80 -9.91
C GLY A 807 -0.32 -0.88 -10.83
N ASP A 808 -0.31 -0.13 -11.93
CA ASP A 808 0.83 -0.02 -12.84
C ASP A 808 2.03 0.64 -12.14
N TRP A 809 1.79 1.66 -11.32
CA TRP A 809 2.81 2.29 -10.48
C TRP A 809 3.40 1.30 -9.45
N VAL A 810 2.55 0.55 -8.75
CA VAL A 810 3.00 -0.48 -7.78
C VAL A 810 3.84 -1.55 -8.49
N TYR A 811 3.35 -2.07 -9.62
CA TYR A 811 4.10 -3.03 -10.42
C TYR A 811 5.47 -2.48 -10.83
N GLY A 812 5.52 -1.29 -11.43
CA GLY A 812 6.76 -0.70 -11.93
C GLY A 812 7.78 -0.37 -10.83
N ARG A 813 7.33 -0.25 -9.57
CA ARG A 813 8.19 -0.07 -8.40
C ARG A 813 8.68 -1.41 -7.86
N LEU A 814 7.76 -2.29 -7.47
CA LEU A 814 8.10 -3.55 -6.81
C LEU A 814 8.81 -4.54 -7.73
N SER A 815 8.56 -4.52 -9.04
CA SER A 815 9.22 -5.42 -10.00
C SER A 815 10.73 -5.18 -10.14
N LYS A 816 11.24 -4.06 -9.63
CA LYS A 816 12.67 -3.70 -9.68
C LYS A 816 13.42 -4.09 -8.41
N LEU A 817 12.70 -4.48 -7.35
CA LEU A 817 13.29 -4.81 -6.07
C LEU A 817 13.67 -6.30 -6.03
N PRO A 818 14.86 -6.65 -5.52
CA PRO A 818 15.20 -8.04 -5.19
C PRO A 818 14.16 -8.70 -4.29
N LYS A 819 13.94 -10.01 -4.50
CA LYS A 819 12.94 -10.79 -3.75
C LYS A 819 13.20 -10.80 -2.24
N ASP A 820 14.45 -10.87 -1.82
CA ASP A 820 14.86 -10.82 -0.41
C ASP A 820 14.55 -9.45 0.22
N GLN A 821 14.70 -8.37 -0.54
CA GLN A 821 14.31 -7.03 -0.10
C GLN A 821 12.79 -6.92 0.11
N LEU A 822 11.98 -7.40 -0.85
CA LEU A 822 10.52 -7.44 -0.73
C LEU A 822 10.10 -8.21 0.52
N GLN A 823 10.59 -9.43 0.70
CA GLN A 823 10.27 -10.28 1.85
C GLN A 823 10.67 -9.64 3.17
N LYS A 824 11.81 -8.95 3.21
CA LYS A 824 12.25 -8.23 4.40
C LYS A 824 11.33 -7.04 4.72
N MET A 825 10.90 -6.28 3.72
CA MET A 825 9.95 -5.16 3.91
C MET A 825 8.65 -5.66 4.57
N TRP A 826 8.06 -6.75 4.06
CA TRP A 826 6.79 -7.30 4.55
C TRP A 826 6.89 -7.94 5.92
N GLY A 827 8.09 -8.37 6.31
CA GLY A 827 8.37 -8.91 7.64
C GLY A 827 8.63 -7.85 8.73
N MET A 828 8.52 -6.56 8.43
CA MET A 828 8.69 -5.45 9.39
C MET A 828 7.39 -5.12 10.12
N TYR A 829 7.50 -4.82 11.43
CA TYR A 829 6.38 -4.38 12.25
C TYR A 829 5.89 -2.99 11.80
N ILE A 830 4.58 -2.89 11.46
CA ILE A 830 3.83 -1.69 11.04
C ILE A 830 4.36 -0.95 9.80
N ALA A 831 5.64 -0.60 9.72
CA ALA A 831 6.22 0.01 8.52
C ALA A 831 6.05 -0.89 7.28
N GLY A 832 6.16 -2.21 7.47
CA GLY A 832 5.95 -3.22 6.44
C GLY A 832 4.49 -3.61 6.21
N GLU A 833 3.54 -3.03 6.94
CA GLU A 833 2.13 -3.34 6.78
C GLU A 833 1.61 -2.86 5.42
N PHE A 834 1.03 -3.78 4.67
CA PHE A 834 0.47 -3.53 3.35
C PHE A 834 -1.04 -3.79 3.27
N GLY A 835 -1.70 -4.10 4.38
CA GLY A 835 -3.09 -4.55 4.39
C GLY A 835 -3.34 -5.66 3.36
N GLY A 836 -4.36 -5.49 2.51
CA GLY A 836 -4.72 -6.39 1.42
C GLY A 836 -4.23 -5.92 0.06
N MET A 837 -3.01 -5.37 -0.05
CA MET A 837 -2.44 -5.01 -1.36
C MET A 837 -2.42 -6.22 -2.32
N ASN A 838 -2.09 -7.41 -1.82
CA ASN A 838 -2.17 -8.64 -2.62
C ASN A 838 -3.61 -8.94 -3.09
N GLU A 839 -4.61 -8.72 -2.23
CA GLU A 839 -6.04 -8.88 -2.58
C GLU A 839 -6.42 -7.92 -3.73
N VAL A 840 -6.17 -6.62 -3.59
CA VAL A 840 -6.60 -5.63 -4.59
C VAL A 840 -5.88 -5.80 -5.92
N MET A 841 -4.60 -6.20 -5.91
CA MET A 841 -3.87 -6.51 -7.14
C MET A 841 -4.42 -7.77 -7.83
N ALA A 842 -4.76 -8.82 -7.07
CA ALA A 842 -5.39 -10.02 -7.64
C ALA A 842 -6.81 -9.72 -8.18
N LYS A 843 -7.58 -8.85 -7.52
CA LYS A 843 -8.88 -8.36 -8.05
C LYS A 843 -8.71 -7.56 -9.34
N LEU A 844 -7.68 -6.73 -9.45
CA LEU A 844 -7.39 -6.03 -10.71
C LEU A 844 -7.12 -7.03 -11.84
N TYR A 845 -6.37 -8.10 -11.59
CA TYR A 845 -6.22 -9.19 -12.56
C TYR A 845 -7.58 -9.82 -12.91
N ALA A 846 -8.42 -10.16 -11.93
CA ALA A 846 -9.75 -10.73 -12.18
C ALA A 846 -10.62 -9.83 -13.09
N ILE A 847 -10.51 -8.51 -12.92
CA ILE A 847 -11.26 -7.51 -13.68
C ILE A 847 -10.67 -7.30 -15.09
N THR A 848 -9.35 -7.30 -15.25
CA THR A 848 -8.70 -6.87 -16.51
C THR A 848 -8.07 -7.99 -17.33
N GLY A 849 -7.80 -9.15 -16.74
CA GLY A 849 -7.02 -10.24 -17.32
C GLY A 849 -5.54 -9.92 -17.55
N ASP A 850 -5.00 -8.88 -16.91
CA ASP A 850 -3.60 -8.45 -17.12
C ASP A 850 -2.69 -9.13 -16.08
N GLU A 851 -1.96 -10.16 -16.53
CA GLU A 851 -1.06 -11.03 -15.74
C GLU A 851 -0.07 -10.26 -14.86
N LYS A 852 0.29 -9.03 -15.23
CA LYS A 852 1.18 -8.21 -14.41
C LYS A 852 0.60 -7.97 -13.02
N TYR A 853 -0.72 -7.81 -12.89
CA TYR A 853 -1.37 -7.55 -11.59
C TYR A 853 -1.36 -8.79 -10.70
N LEU A 854 -1.57 -9.98 -11.26
CA LEU A 854 -1.41 -11.23 -10.52
C LEU A 854 0.05 -11.45 -10.11
N THR A 855 0.99 -11.07 -10.97
CA THR A 855 2.42 -11.06 -10.63
C THR A 855 2.71 -10.08 -9.50
N THR A 856 2.17 -8.86 -9.54
CA THR A 856 2.32 -7.87 -8.46
C THR A 856 1.73 -8.35 -7.15
N ALA A 857 0.59 -9.04 -7.18
CA ALA A 857 -0.02 -9.61 -5.97
C ALA A 857 0.94 -10.53 -5.23
N LYS A 858 1.72 -11.35 -5.96
CA LYS A 858 2.75 -12.25 -5.41
C LYS A 858 4.01 -11.53 -4.92
N TYR A 859 4.28 -10.29 -5.36
CA TYR A 859 5.38 -9.50 -4.77
C TYR A 859 5.14 -9.16 -3.30
N PHE A 860 3.89 -9.25 -2.82
CA PHE A 860 3.51 -9.09 -1.42
C PHE A 860 3.54 -10.39 -0.60
N ASP A 861 4.04 -11.50 -1.15
CA ASP A 861 4.15 -12.75 -0.40
C ASP A 861 5.06 -12.57 0.82
N ASN A 862 4.48 -12.75 2.01
CA ASN A 862 5.15 -12.63 3.29
C ASN A 862 5.50 -14.02 3.84
N PRO A 863 6.72 -14.53 3.62
CA PRO A 863 7.07 -15.90 3.99
C PRO A 863 7.02 -16.14 5.51
N LYS A 864 7.16 -15.11 6.35
CA LYS A 864 7.03 -15.24 7.80
C LYS A 864 5.61 -15.63 8.24
N LEU A 865 4.60 -15.25 7.45
CA LEU A 865 3.21 -15.64 7.69
C LEU A 865 2.84 -16.87 6.85
N PHE A 866 3.14 -16.84 5.55
CA PHE A 866 2.60 -17.80 4.59
C PHE A 866 3.20 -19.21 4.72
N ILE A 867 4.51 -19.34 5.00
CA ILE A 867 5.14 -20.66 5.09
C ILE A 867 4.57 -21.47 6.27
N PRO A 868 4.48 -20.95 7.51
CA PRO A 868 3.83 -21.66 8.60
C PRO A 868 2.38 -22.04 8.30
N MET A 869 1.59 -21.10 7.77
CA MET A 869 0.17 -21.34 7.47
C MET A 869 -0.02 -22.42 6.39
N ALA A 870 0.77 -22.39 5.32
CA ALA A 870 0.76 -23.43 4.28
C ALA A 870 1.05 -24.83 4.85
N ASN A 871 1.92 -24.90 5.87
CA ASN A 871 2.34 -26.15 6.54
C ASN A 871 1.49 -26.51 7.76
N ASN A 872 0.36 -25.82 7.98
CA ASN A 872 -0.52 -26.00 9.13
C ASN A 872 0.24 -25.90 10.48
N LYS A 873 1.11 -24.89 10.59
CA LYS A 873 1.87 -24.56 11.81
C LYS A 873 1.45 -23.21 12.36
N ASP A 874 0.89 -23.22 13.57
CA ASP A 874 0.56 -21.99 14.29
C ASP A 874 1.84 -21.31 14.78
N THR A 875 2.04 -20.09 14.31
CA THR A 875 3.14 -19.20 14.70
C THR A 875 2.63 -17.77 14.94
N LEU A 876 1.33 -17.61 15.19
CA LEU A 876 0.66 -16.32 15.24
C LEU A 876 0.96 -15.53 16.51
N GLY A 877 1.31 -16.21 17.61
CA GLY A 877 1.63 -15.57 18.88
C GLY A 877 2.69 -14.46 18.73
N GLY A 878 2.35 -13.24 19.15
CA GLY A 878 3.20 -12.07 19.03
C GLY A 878 3.16 -11.37 17.66
N MET A 879 2.30 -11.80 16.73
CA MET A 879 2.04 -11.07 15.48
C MET A 879 0.87 -10.08 15.65
N HIS A 880 0.97 -8.92 15.03
CA HIS A 880 -0.15 -7.96 14.99
C HIS A 880 -1.31 -8.55 14.19
N ALA A 881 -2.50 -8.65 14.78
CA ALA A 881 -3.62 -9.38 14.19
C ALA A 881 -4.08 -8.75 12.86
N ASN A 882 -4.48 -7.48 12.91
CA ASN A 882 -5.03 -6.79 11.75
C ASN A 882 -3.99 -6.48 10.65
N GLN A 883 -2.69 -6.41 10.96
CA GLN A 883 -1.63 -6.35 9.93
C GLN A 883 -1.62 -7.60 9.04
N HIS A 884 -1.94 -8.77 9.59
CA HIS A 884 -1.74 -10.07 8.93
C HIS A 884 -3.02 -10.68 8.34
N ILE A 885 -4.20 -10.50 8.96
CA ILE A 885 -5.46 -11.08 8.45
C ILE A 885 -5.76 -10.65 7.00
N PRO A 886 -5.63 -9.37 6.59
CA PRO A 886 -5.86 -8.97 5.19
C PRO A 886 -4.92 -9.64 4.18
N GLN A 887 -3.70 -9.98 4.59
CA GLN A 887 -2.75 -10.70 3.73
C GLN A 887 -3.27 -12.10 3.40
N ILE A 888 -3.93 -12.75 4.36
CA ILE A 888 -4.55 -14.06 4.20
C ILE A 888 -5.77 -14.00 3.28
N ILE A 889 -6.56 -12.93 3.35
CA ILE A 889 -7.66 -12.69 2.40
C ILE A 889 -7.11 -12.57 0.98
N GLY A 890 -6.01 -11.83 0.80
CA GLY A 890 -5.35 -11.72 -0.49
C GLY A 890 -4.72 -13.01 -0.98
N ALA A 891 -4.24 -13.89 -0.09
CA ALA A 891 -3.82 -15.24 -0.47
C ALA A 891 -5.01 -16.02 -1.07
N LEU A 892 -6.17 -16.01 -0.43
CA LEU A 892 -7.36 -16.67 -0.97
C LEU A 892 -7.78 -16.08 -2.33
N GLN A 893 -7.72 -14.75 -2.50
CA GLN A 893 -7.97 -14.13 -3.81
C GLN A 893 -6.93 -14.56 -4.86
N ILE A 894 -5.65 -14.70 -4.52
CA ILE A 894 -4.64 -15.21 -5.46
C ILE A 894 -4.99 -16.66 -5.87
N PHE A 895 -5.45 -17.49 -4.93
CA PHE A 895 -5.94 -18.84 -5.23
C PHE A 895 -7.13 -18.80 -6.20
N ASP A 896 -8.07 -17.87 -6.03
CA ASP A 896 -9.19 -17.71 -6.97
C ASP A 896 -8.72 -17.51 -8.41
N GLU A 897 -7.62 -16.81 -8.61
CA GLU A 897 -7.11 -16.47 -9.93
C GLU A 897 -6.18 -17.53 -10.53
N ASN A 898 -5.31 -18.15 -9.72
CA ASN A 898 -4.25 -19.03 -10.21
C ASN A 898 -4.45 -20.53 -9.91
N LYS A 899 -5.40 -20.85 -9.03
CA LYS A 899 -5.72 -22.21 -8.56
C LYS A 899 -4.55 -22.96 -7.89
N ASP A 900 -3.55 -22.26 -7.38
CA ASP A 900 -2.46 -22.85 -6.59
C ASP A 900 -2.95 -23.19 -5.17
N PRO A 901 -3.07 -24.49 -4.84
CA PRO A 901 -3.65 -24.94 -3.58
C PRO A 901 -2.89 -24.45 -2.34
N ASN A 902 -1.61 -24.05 -2.47
CA ASN A 902 -0.86 -23.50 -1.35
C ASN A 902 -1.54 -22.26 -0.75
N TYR A 903 -2.04 -21.36 -1.60
CA TYR A 903 -2.70 -20.15 -1.13
C TYR A 903 -4.06 -20.43 -0.47
N TYR A 904 -4.81 -21.42 -0.95
CA TYR A 904 -6.01 -21.90 -0.25
C TYR A 904 -5.66 -22.50 1.11
N ASN A 905 -4.64 -23.34 1.18
CA ASN A 905 -4.19 -23.95 2.42
C ASN A 905 -3.74 -22.90 3.44
N ILE A 906 -3.02 -21.86 3.00
CA ILE A 906 -2.67 -20.69 3.84
C ILE A 906 -3.94 -20.11 4.47
N ALA A 907 -4.95 -19.81 3.66
CA ALA A 907 -6.19 -19.19 4.12
C ALA A 907 -7.02 -20.09 5.05
N SER A 908 -7.25 -21.34 4.66
CA SER A 908 -8.00 -22.33 5.43
C SER A 908 -7.33 -22.63 6.77
N ASN A 909 -6.01 -22.90 6.77
CA ASN A 909 -5.28 -23.24 7.99
C ASN A 909 -5.22 -22.06 8.96
N PHE A 910 -4.94 -20.85 8.46
CA PHE A 910 -4.97 -19.64 9.27
C PHE A 910 -6.34 -19.46 9.94
N TRP A 911 -7.44 -19.59 9.18
CA TRP A 911 -8.78 -19.47 9.74
C TRP A 911 -9.07 -20.51 10.83
N ASN A 912 -8.70 -21.78 10.61
CA ASN A 912 -8.88 -22.84 11.60
C ASN A 912 -8.05 -22.57 12.86
N MET A 913 -6.81 -22.07 12.73
CA MET A 913 -5.96 -21.72 13.87
C MET A 913 -6.57 -20.57 14.68
N VAL A 914 -6.92 -19.47 14.01
CA VAL A 914 -7.47 -18.29 14.71
C VAL A 914 -8.78 -18.65 15.42
N THR A 915 -9.74 -19.22 14.69
CA THR A 915 -11.07 -19.54 15.27
C THR A 915 -11.05 -20.70 16.26
N GLY A 916 -10.03 -21.56 16.22
CA GLY A 916 -9.85 -22.66 17.15
C GLY A 916 -9.12 -22.29 18.43
N HIS A 917 -8.18 -21.34 18.37
CA HIS A 917 -7.18 -21.16 19.44
C HIS A 917 -6.92 -19.70 19.86
N HIS A 918 -7.38 -18.70 19.11
CA HIS A 918 -7.02 -17.28 19.34
C HIS A 918 -8.21 -16.33 19.52
N ILE A 919 -9.45 -16.84 19.48
CA ILE A 919 -10.65 -15.98 19.64
C ILE A 919 -11.15 -15.96 21.09
N TYR A 920 -11.69 -14.82 21.48
CA TYR A 920 -12.56 -14.69 22.65
C TYR A 920 -13.98 -15.22 22.34
N SER A 921 -14.83 -15.34 23.36
CA SER A 921 -16.20 -15.87 23.24
C SER A 921 -17.09 -15.02 22.30
N ILE A 922 -16.79 -13.73 22.20
CA ILE A 922 -17.42 -12.78 21.27
C ILE A 922 -17.01 -13.00 19.80
N GLY A 923 -16.03 -13.85 19.52
CA GLY A 923 -15.53 -14.15 18.18
C GLY A 923 -14.40 -13.24 17.67
N GLY A 924 -14.13 -12.14 18.37
CA GLY A 924 -12.97 -11.27 18.14
C GLY A 924 -11.67 -11.87 18.66
N THR A 925 -10.53 -11.28 18.28
CA THR A 925 -9.19 -11.80 18.57
C THR A 925 -8.19 -10.69 18.85
N GLY A 926 -7.14 -11.03 19.61
CA GLY A 926 -6.02 -10.16 19.95
C GLY A 926 -6.25 -9.30 21.18
N GLU A 927 -5.17 -8.99 21.88
CA GLU A 927 -5.10 -8.01 22.98
C GLU A 927 -3.98 -7.03 22.65
N GLY A 928 -4.29 -5.74 22.76
CA GLY A 928 -3.38 -4.67 22.37
C GLY A 928 -2.97 -4.77 20.89
N GLU A 929 -3.91 -5.19 20.03
CA GLU A 929 -3.74 -5.43 18.58
C GLU A 929 -2.92 -6.69 18.20
N MET A 930 -2.43 -7.43 19.19
CA MET A 930 -1.52 -8.56 18.98
C MET A 930 -2.24 -9.89 19.21
N PHE A 931 -2.04 -10.84 18.31
CA PHE A 931 -2.30 -12.25 18.63
C PHE A 931 -1.44 -12.65 19.82
N LYS A 932 -2.04 -13.38 20.76
CA LYS A 932 -1.34 -13.97 21.89
C LYS A 932 -1.05 -15.44 21.61
N ASP A 933 -0.43 -16.12 22.56
CA ASP A 933 -0.18 -17.55 22.41
C ASP A 933 -1.50 -18.32 22.30
N ALA A 934 -1.50 -19.36 21.47
CA ALA A 934 -2.65 -20.24 21.28
C ALA A 934 -3.17 -20.76 22.63
N ASP A 935 -4.49 -20.79 22.79
CA ASP A 935 -5.21 -21.27 23.97
C ASP A 935 -4.93 -20.47 25.27
N LYS A 936 -4.34 -19.27 25.20
CA LYS A 936 -4.12 -18.37 26.35
C LYS A 936 -5.17 -17.27 26.44
N ILE A 937 -6.45 -17.63 26.58
CA ILE A 937 -7.52 -16.64 26.53
C ILE A 937 -7.69 -15.92 27.87
N ALA A 938 -7.82 -16.65 28.98
CA ALA A 938 -8.07 -16.06 30.30
C ALA A 938 -6.92 -15.18 30.81
N GLU A 939 -5.69 -15.50 30.41
CA GLU A 939 -4.48 -14.77 30.78
C GLU A 939 -4.43 -13.35 30.20
N PHE A 940 -5.07 -13.12 29.05
CA PHE A 940 -5.00 -11.85 28.31
C PHE A 940 -6.38 -11.18 28.14
N ILE A 941 -7.32 -11.43 29.05
CA ILE A 941 -8.57 -10.63 29.13
C ILE A 941 -8.25 -9.31 29.85
N ASP A 942 -8.50 -8.17 29.19
CA ASP A 942 -8.15 -6.83 29.68
C ASP A 942 -9.05 -5.70 29.08
N ASP A 943 -8.58 -4.45 29.07
CA ASP A 943 -9.26 -3.28 28.52
C ASP A 943 -9.07 -3.09 26.98
N LYS A 944 -8.10 -3.78 26.37
CA LYS A 944 -7.72 -3.63 24.95
C LYS A 944 -7.88 -4.90 24.14
N ASP A 945 -8.95 -5.62 24.41
CA ASP A 945 -9.28 -6.85 23.71
C ASP A 945 -9.98 -6.58 22.36
N ALA A 946 -9.84 -7.54 21.47
CA ALA A 946 -10.65 -7.70 20.26
C ALA A 946 -10.82 -6.41 19.45
N GLU A 947 -9.74 -5.97 18.80
CA GLU A 947 -9.76 -4.87 17.82
C GLU A 947 -10.85 -5.14 16.75
N THR A 948 -11.76 -4.19 16.54
CA THR A 948 -12.89 -4.34 15.61
C THR A 948 -12.45 -4.66 14.18
N CYS A 949 -11.34 -4.07 13.69
CA CYS A 949 -10.83 -4.35 12.35
C CYS A 949 -10.44 -5.83 12.15
N ALA A 950 -9.88 -6.47 13.18
CA ALA A 950 -9.48 -7.87 13.10
C ALA A 950 -10.72 -8.75 12.85
N THR A 951 -11.82 -8.46 13.56
CA THR A 951 -13.11 -9.14 13.38
C THR A 951 -13.71 -8.85 12.01
N TYR A 952 -13.72 -7.60 11.55
CA TYR A 952 -14.16 -7.24 10.19
C TYR A 952 -13.45 -8.09 9.13
N ASN A 953 -12.13 -8.19 9.21
CA ASN A 953 -11.33 -8.94 8.23
C ASN A 953 -11.51 -10.46 8.39
N MET A 954 -11.68 -10.97 9.61
CA MET A 954 -12.02 -12.37 9.82
C MET A 954 -13.39 -12.74 9.24
N LEU A 955 -14.40 -11.88 9.35
CA LEU A 955 -15.70 -12.09 8.69
C LEU A 955 -15.54 -12.14 7.16
N LYS A 956 -14.76 -11.22 6.58
CA LYS A 956 -14.44 -11.20 5.14
C LYS A 956 -13.75 -12.50 4.69
N LEU A 957 -12.72 -12.97 5.42
CA LEU A 957 -12.07 -14.25 5.17
C LEU A 957 -13.06 -15.43 5.27
N THR A 958 -13.89 -15.42 6.31
CA THR A 958 -14.87 -16.48 6.61
C THR A 958 -15.87 -16.66 5.49
N ARG A 959 -16.48 -15.57 5.00
CA ARG A 959 -17.43 -15.66 3.89
C ARG A 959 -16.76 -16.14 2.61
N ASN A 960 -15.54 -15.68 2.32
CA ASN A 960 -14.83 -16.10 1.12
C ASN A 960 -14.49 -17.60 1.18
N LEU A 961 -14.03 -18.11 2.32
CA LEU A 961 -13.81 -19.56 2.51
C LEU A 961 -15.11 -20.36 2.36
N PHE A 962 -16.25 -19.83 2.81
CA PHE A 962 -17.54 -20.48 2.60
C PHE A 962 -17.89 -20.63 1.11
N LEU A 963 -17.58 -19.64 0.27
CA LEU A 963 -17.83 -19.72 -1.17
C LEU A 963 -17.07 -20.88 -1.82
N HIS A 964 -15.92 -21.28 -1.27
CA HIS A 964 -15.20 -22.48 -1.69
C HIS A 964 -15.76 -23.74 -1.03
N ASN A 965 -15.96 -23.72 0.29
CA ASN A 965 -16.40 -24.87 1.06
C ASN A 965 -17.62 -24.46 1.91
N THR A 966 -18.82 -24.88 1.49
CA THR A 966 -20.10 -24.48 2.11
C THR A 966 -20.39 -25.19 3.43
N ASP A 967 -19.39 -25.34 4.30
CA ASP A 967 -19.51 -25.89 5.64
C ASP A 967 -20.21 -24.88 6.57
N ALA A 968 -21.13 -25.38 7.41
CA ALA A 968 -21.86 -24.54 8.35
C ALA A 968 -20.96 -23.87 9.39
N LYS A 969 -19.78 -24.45 9.70
CA LYS A 969 -18.83 -23.89 10.68
C LYS A 969 -18.42 -22.45 10.37
N TYR A 970 -18.31 -22.10 9.09
CA TYR A 970 -17.96 -20.74 8.68
C TYR A 970 -19.07 -19.77 9.06
N MET A 971 -20.32 -20.12 8.78
CA MET A 971 -21.48 -19.27 9.09
C MET A 971 -21.82 -19.27 10.58
N ASP A 972 -21.43 -20.31 11.32
CA ASP A 972 -21.49 -20.34 12.79
C ASP A 972 -20.52 -19.34 13.42
N TYR A 973 -19.27 -19.27 12.92
CA TYR A 973 -18.34 -18.22 13.33
C TYR A 973 -18.82 -16.83 12.88
N TYR A 974 -19.31 -16.71 11.64
CA TYR A 974 -19.81 -15.44 11.10
C TYR A 974 -20.93 -14.87 11.99
N GLU A 975 -21.92 -15.69 12.36
CA GLU A 975 -23.00 -15.30 13.27
C GLU A 975 -22.45 -14.89 14.64
N ARG A 976 -21.53 -15.67 15.24
CA ARG A 976 -20.94 -15.32 16.53
C ARG A 976 -20.28 -13.93 16.50
N ALA A 977 -19.34 -13.71 15.59
CA ALA A 977 -18.58 -12.47 15.52
C ALA A 977 -19.45 -11.26 15.13
N LEU A 978 -20.42 -11.47 14.23
CA LEU A 978 -21.34 -10.41 13.81
C LEU A 978 -22.18 -9.88 14.97
N TYR A 979 -22.82 -10.77 15.73
CA TYR A 979 -23.76 -10.37 16.77
C TYR A 979 -23.08 -9.91 18.07
N ASN A 980 -21.88 -10.38 18.35
CA ASN A 980 -21.23 -10.16 19.67
C ASN A 980 -20.02 -9.22 19.63
N ASN A 981 -19.53 -8.85 18.45
CA ASN A 981 -18.42 -7.90 18.36
C ASN A 981 -18.73 -6.77 17.39
N ILE A 982 -19.19 -7.07 16.16
CA ILE A 982 -19.48 -6.04 15.15
C ILE A 982 -20.76 -5.24 15.49
N LEU A 983 -21.82 -5.91 15.96
CA LEU A 983 -23.06 -5.20 16.26
C LEU A 983 -22.89 -4.18 17.39
N GLY A 984 -22.11 -4.53 18.43
CA GLY A 984 -21.77 -3.63 19.54
C GLY A 984 -20.70 -2.58 19.23
N SER A 985 -20.07 -2.63 18.04
CA SER A 985 -18.96 -1.74 17.69
C SER A 985 -19.38 -0.36 17.17
N GLN A 986 -20.67 -0.03 17.21
CA GLN A 986 -21.18 1.29 16.87
C GLN A 986 -21.90 1.89 18.07
N ASP A 987 -21.62 3.15 18.39
CA ASP A 987 -22.31 3.91 19.43
C ASP A 987 -23.81 3.97 19.13
N PRO A 988 -24.67 3.42 19.99
CA PRO A 988 -26.11 3.47 19.78
C PRO A 988 -26.73 4.81 20.18
N SER A 989 -26.02 5.67 20.92
CA SER A 989 -26.55 6.91 21.50
C SER A 989 -26.48 8.13 20.59
N SER A 990 -25.51 8.17 19.67
CA SER A 990 -25.36 9.25 18.70
C SER A 990 -26.25 9.04 17.46
N GLY A 991 -26.74 10.15 16.89
CA GLY A 991 -27.55 10.13 15.67
C GLY A 991 -26.79 9.67 14.42
N THR A 992 -25.46 9.75 14.43
CA THR A 992 -24.55 9.32 13.36
C THR A 992 -23.76 8.06 13.71
N GLY A 993 -23.88 7.55 14.94
CA GLY A 993 -22.98 6.51 15.44
C GLY A 993 -21.58 7.03 15.77
N GLY A 994 -20.71 6.10 16.15
CA GLY A 994 -19.30 6.27 16.48
C GLY A 994 -18.66 4.88 16.59
N SER A 995 -17.40 4.72 16.20
CA SER A 995 -16.80 3.39 16.03
C SER A 995 -16.03 2.96 17.26
N CYS A 996 -16.22 1.72 17.69
CA CYS A 996 -15.48 1.11 18.78
C CYS A 996 -14.14 0.56 18.26
N TYR A 997 -13.03 0.93 18.89
CA TYR A 997 -11.71 0.40 18.53
C TYR A 997 -11.47 -0.97 19.17
N PHE A 998 -11.38 -1.00 20.50
CA PHE A 998 -11.25 -2.22 21.30
C PHE A 998 -12.59 -2.56 21.95
N THR A 999 -12.91 -3.84 21.97
CA THR A 999 -14.04 -4.37 22.75
C THR A 999 -13.49 -4.94 24.04
N PRO A 1000 -13.46 -4.18 25.15
CA PRO A 1000 -12.85 -4.66 26.38
C PRO A 1000 -13.63 -5.86 26.94
N LEU A 1001 -12.92 -6.84 27.48
CA LEU A 1001 -13.55 -8.04 28.07
C LEU A 1001 -13.21 -8.19 29.56
N GLY A 1002 -12.33 -7.32 30.07
CA GLY A 1002 -11.94 -7.21 31.46
C GLY A 1002 -13.11 -6.96 32.43
N PRO A 1003 -12.96 -7.36 33.71
CA PRO A 1003 -13.90 -7.03 34.78
C PRO A 1003 -14.17 -5.53 34.92
N GLY A 1004 -15.42 -5.10 34.78
CA GLY A 1004 -15.84 -3.72 35.06
C GLY A 1004 -15.47 -2.72 33.95
N GLU A 1005 -15.08 -3.22 32.78
CA GLU A 1005 -14.71 -2.38 31.65
C GLU A 1005 -15.93 -1.88 30.88
N GLN A 1006 -15.74 -0.79 30.12
CA GLN A 1006 -16.77 -0.18 29.29
C GLN A 1006 -16.23 0.17 27.90
N ARG A 1007 -17.06 -0.03 26.88
CA ARG A 1007 -16.74 0.36 25.50
C ARG A 1007 -16.53 1.87 25.34
N GLY A 1008 -15.46 2.23 24.64
CA GLY A 1008 -15.25 3.57 24.10
C GLY A 1008 -15.63 3.64 22.62
N TYR A 1009 -16.13 4.80 22.19
CA TYR A 1009 -16.50 5.06 20.80
C TYR A 1009 -15.83 6.33 20.28
N ASP A 1010 -15.24 6.23 19.09
CA ASP A 1010 -14.55 7.31 18.40
C ASP A 1010 -15.43 7.87 17.26
N THR A 1011 -15.64 9.18 17.27
CA THR A 1011 -16.42 9.91 16.25
C THR A 1011 -15.57 10.79 15.35
N ASP A 1012 -14.33 11.14 15.74
CA ASP A 1012 -13.53 12.20 15.11
C ASP A 1012 -12.04 11.83 14.88
N GLY A 1013 -11.57 10.71 15.43
CA GLY A 1013 -10.15 10.31 15.47
C GLY A 1013 -9.63 9.66 14.20
N PHE A 1014 -10.51 9.36 13.22
CA PHE A 1014 -10.16 8.73 11.94
C PHE A 1014 -9.21 7.53 12.09
N SER A 1015 -9.40 6.74 13.14
CA SER A 1015 -8.61 5.53 13.38
C SER A 1015 -8.89 4.44 12.33
N CYS A 1016 -8.09 3.37 12.29
CA CYS A 1016 -8.36 2.23 11.40
C CYS A 1016 -9.75 1.60 11.65
N CYS A 1017 -10.17 1.49 12.91
CA CYS A 1017 -11.48 0.97 13.30
C CYS A 1017 -12.61 1.95 12.98
N HIS A 1018 -12.34 3.25 12.95
CA HIS A 1018 -13.30 4.20 12.40
C HIS A 1018 -13.51 3.96 10.89
N GLY A 1019 -12.41 3.74 10.15
CA GLY A 1019 -12.43 3.34 8.74
C GLY A 1019 -13.26 2.09 8.45
N THR A 1020 -12.96 0.98 9.12
CA THR A 1020 -13.74 -0.28 8.96
C THR A 1020 -15.15 -0.18 9.53
N GLY A 1021 -15.36 0.64 10.57
CA GLY A 1021 -16.68 0.97 11.12
C GLY A 1021 -17.65 1.48 10.06
N MET A 1022 -17.21 2.41 9.21
CA MET A 1022 -18.00 2.93 8.08
C MET A 1022 -18.40 1.85 7.05
N GLU A 1023 -17.66 0.74 6.98
CA GLU A 1023 -17.95 -0.35 6.04
C GLU A 1023 -18.80 -1.47 6.68
N ASN A 1024 -18.76 -1.60 8.00
CA ASN A 1024 -19.39 -2.72 8.72
C ASN A 1024 -20.91 -2.74 8.56
N HIS A 1025 -21.55 -1.60 8.84
CA HIS A 1025 -22.99 -1.55 9.09
C HIS A 1025 -23.82 -1.43 7.81
N VAL A 1026 -23.18 -1.04 6.69
CA VAL A 1026 -23.84 -0.86 5.39
C VAL A 1026 -23.99 -2.16 4.59
N LYS A 1027 -23.44 -3.28 5.05
CA LYS A 1027 -23.38 -4.54 4.27
C LYS A 1027 -23.93 -5.78 4.95
N TYR A 1028 -24.75 -5.66 6.00
CA TYR A 1028 -25.34 -6.80 6.72
C TYR A 1028 -26.09 -7.82 5.83
N GLY A 1029 -26.57 -7.40 4.65
CA GLY A 1029 -27.24 -8.28 3.69
C GLY A 1029 -26.33 -9.26 2.95
N ASP A 1030 -25.00 -9.04 2.94
CA ASP A 1030 -24.08 -9.69 2.01
C ASP A 1030 -23.89 -11.20 2.21
N SER A 1031 -24.15 -11.68 3.43
CA SER A 1031 -23.90 -13.06 3.84
C SER A 1031 -25.16 -13.76 4.36
N ILE A 1032 -26.33 -13.13 4.25
CA ILE A 1032 -27.62 -13.73 4.66
C ILE A 1032 -27.93 -14.95 3.78
N TYR A 1033 -27.74 -14.80 2.46
CA TYR A 1033 -28.02 -15.83 1.48
C TYR A 1033 -26.85 -16.01 0.51
N PHE A 1034 -26.63 -17.25 0.08
CA PHE A 1034 -25.77 -17.58 -1.06
C PHE A 1034 -26.48 -18.55 -2.01
N LYS A 1035 -25.98 -18.70 -3.23
CA LYS A 1035 -26.51 -19.64 -4.23
C LYS A 1035 -25.42 -20.61 -4.69
N SER A 1036 -25.78 -21.84 -5.05
CA SER A 1036 -24.83 -22.70 -5.77
C SER A 1036 -24.46 -22.08 -7.13
N GLU A 1037 -23.32 -22.47 -7.68
CA GLU A 1037 -22.85 -21.96 -8.97
C GLU A 1037 -23.86 -22.19 -10.11
N ASP A 1038 -24.52 -23.35 -10.14
CA ASP A 1038 -25.58 -23.71 -11.08
C ASP A 1038 -26.96 -23.08 -10.75
N LYS A 1039 -27.02 -22.30 -9.66
CA LYS A 1039 -28.22 -21.60 -9.17
C LYS A 1039 -29.38 -22.54 -8.79
N SER A 1040 -29.12 -23.83 -8.62
CA SER A 1040 -30.14 -24.83 -8.24
C SER A 1040 -30.43 -24.84 -6.74
N THR A 1041 -29.48 -24.38 -5.92
CA THR A 1041 -29.54 -24.37 -4.46
C THR A 1041 -29.45 -22.95 -3.92
N LEU A 1042 -30.31 -22.63 -2.96
CA LEU A 1042 -30.25 -21.43 -2.12
C LEU A 1042 -29.79 -21.83 -0.72
N TYR A 1043 -28.72 -21.20 -0.23
CA TYR A 1043 -28.26 -21.30 1.15
C TYR A 1043 -28.85 -20.15 1.97
N VAL A 1044 -29.55 -20.48 3.05
CA VAL A 1044 -30.02 -19.52 4.06
C VAL A 1044 -29.09 -19.64 5.26
N ASN A 1045 -28.16 -18.68 5.38
CA ASN A 1045 -27.08 -18.72 6.35
C ASN A 1045 -27.43 -17.96 7.63
N LEU A 1046 -27.90 -16.72 7.50
CA LEU A 1046 -28.25 -15.88 8.65
C LEU A 1046 -29.77 -15.69 8.72
N TYR A 1047 -30.31 -15.79 9.92
CA TYR A 1047 -31.75 -15.65 10.19
C TYR A 1047 -32.13 -14.21 10.50
N ILE A 1048 -31.67 -13.29 9.65
CA ILE A 1048 -31.92 -11.85 9.75
C ILE A 1048 -33.16 -11.51 8.91
N PRO A 1049 -34.15 -10.77 9.46
CA PRO A 1049 -35.33 -10.32 8.73
C PRO A 1049 -34.97 -9.59 7.44
N SER A 1050 -35.35 -10.18 6.30
CA SER A 1050 -34.86 -9.73 5.00
C SER A 1050 -35.70 -10.27 3.86
N THR A 1051 -35.55 -9.67 2.68
CA THR A 1051 -36.17 -10.11 1.43
C THR A 1051 -35.08 -10.25 0.37
N LEU A 1052 -34.91 -11.45 -0.16
CA LEU A 1052 -34.04 -11.74 -1.30
C LEU A 1052 -34.85 -11.71 -2.60
N ASP A 1053 -34.34 -10.98 -3.60
CA ASP A 1053 -34.80 -10.99 -4.98
C ASP A 1053 -33.92 -11.93 -5.84
N PHE A 1054 -34.37 -13.18 -6.02
CA PHE A 1054 -33.67 -14.20 -6.80
C PHE A 1054 -34.28 -14.34 -8.21
N GLN A 1055 -34.28 -13.23 -8.96
CA GLN A 1055 -34.88 -13.13 -10.29
C GLN A 1055 -34.38 -14.17 -11.29
N GLU A 1056 -33.10 -14.54 -11.21
CA GLU A 1056 -32.48 -15.53 -12.10
C GLU A 1056 -33.18 -16.90 -12.07
N LYS A 1057 -33.93 -17.19 -11.00
CA LYS A 1057 -34.74 -18.39 -10.84
C LYS A 1057 -36.23 -18.10 -10.68
N GLY A 1058 -36.65 -16.83 -10.80
CA GLY A 1058 -38.04 -16.41 -10.64
C GLY A 1058 -38.56 -16.51 -9.20
N PHE A 1059 -37.69 -16.45 -8.19
CA PHE A 1059 -38.07 -16.52 -6.78
C PHE A 1059 -37.82 -15.20 -6.05
N LYS A 1060 -38.68 -14.92 -5.09
CA LYS A 1060 -38.50 -13.92 -4.04
C LYS A 1060 -38.66 -14.61 -2.69
N ILE A 1061 -37.68 -14.49 -1.82
CA ILE A 1061 -37.62 -15.20 -0.54
C ILE A 1061 -37.68 -14.17 0.58
N SER A 1062 -38.69 -14.26 1.45
CA SER A 1062 -38.87 -13.28 2.54
C SER A 1062 -38.76 -13.96 3.90
N GLN A 1063 -37.76 -13.57 4.69
CA GLN A 1063 -37.60 -13.94 6.10
C GLN A 1063 -38.28 -12.90 6.98
N THR A 1064 -39.16 -13.33 7.89
CA THR A 1064 -39.89 -12.45 8.83
C THR A 1064 -39.83 -12.97 10.25
N GLY A 1065 -39.88 -12.04 11.21
CA GLY A 1065 -39.85 -12.32 12.65
C GLY A 1065 -38.46 -12.06 13.25
N ASP A 1066 -38.42 -11.51 14.45
CA ASP A 1066 -37.15 -11.32 15.18
C ASP A 1066 -36.69 -12.66 15.75
N TYR A 1067 -35.71 -13.27 15.09
CA TYR A 1067 -35.14 -14.55 15.50
C TYR A 1067 -34.53 -14.52 16.90
N LEU A 1068 -33.96 -13.38 17.33
CA LEU A 1068 -33.34 -13.27 18.63
C LEU A 1068 -34.37 -13.42 19.76
N THR A 1069 -35.55 -12.82 19.61
CA THR A 1069 -36.61 -12.89 20.63
C THR A 1069 -37.53 -14.08 20.42
N ASN A 1070 -37.87 -14.42 19.18
CA ASN A 1070 -38.85 -15.46 18.86
C ASN A 1070 -38.24 -16.88 18.83
N GLN A 1071 -36.90 -16.99 18.81
CA GLN A 1071 -36.17 -18.26 18.73
C GLN A 1071 -36.65 -19.10 17.53
N GLY A 1072 -36.91 -18.42 16.42
CA GLY A 1072 -37.48 -18.97 15.20
C GLY A 1072 -37.71 -17.88 14.15
N THR A 1073 -37.95 -18.30 12.91
CA THR A 1073 -38.22 -17.40 11.78
C THR A 1073 -39.16 -18.06 10.79
N THR A 1074 -39.91 -17.25 10.04
CA THR A 1074 -40.76 -17.73 8.95
C THR A 1074 -40.18 -17.26 7.63
N ILE A 1075 -39.98 -18.20 6.71
CA ILE A 1075 -39.57 -17.93 5.33
C ILE A 1075 -40.78 -18.10 4.43
N THR A 1076 -41.15 -17.06 3.67
CA THR A 1076 -42.17 -17.12 2.63
C THR A 1076 -41.49 -17.20 1.26
N VAL A 1077 -41.88 -18.18 0.46
CA VAL A 1077 -41.38 -18.41 -0.89
C VAL A 1077 -42.41 -17.85 -1.88
N ASP A 1078 -42.06 -16.79 -2.59
CA ASP A 1078 -42.85 -16.22 -3.69
C ASP A 1078 -42.16 -16.54 -5.02
N GLY A 1079 -42.56 -17.64 -5.65
CA GLY A 1079 -42.04 -18.12 -6.92
C GLY A 1079 -42.56 -19.53 -7.19
N GLU A 1080 -42.43 -20.00 -8.43
CA GLU A 1080 -42.91 -21.32 -8.85
C GLU A 1080 -41.77 -22.10 -9.51
N GLY A 1081 -41.56 -23.35 -9.07
CA GLY A 1081 -40.58 -24.24 -9.70
C GLY A 1081 -39.67 -24.98 -8.72
N GLN A 1082 -38.75 -25.76 -9.26
CA GLN A 1082 -37.77 -26.52 -8.46
C GLN A 1082 -36.67 -25.60 -7.92
N LEU A 1083 -36.48 -25.62 -6.60
CA LEU A 1083 -35.36 -24.98 -5.92
C LEU A 1083 -35.04 -25.77 -4.65
N ASP A 1084 -33.77 -26.06 -4.44
CA ASP A 1084 -33.32 -26.66 -3.19
C ASP A 1084 -32.99 -25.54 -2.20
N ILE A 1085 -33.70 -25.50 -1.07
CA ILE A 1085 -33.43 -24.51 -0.01
C ILE A 1085 -32.68 -25.21 1.12
N LYS A 1086 -31.42 -24.80 1.34
CA LYS A 1086 -30.58 -25.26 2.44
C LYS A 1086 -30.70 -24.31 3.62
N LEU A 1087 -31.16 -24.82 4.76
CA LEU A 1087 -31.28 -24.06 6.01
C LEU A 1087 -30.15 -24.45 6.95
N ARG A 1088 -29.40 -23.47 7.45
CA ARG A 1088 -28.33 -23.72 8.44
C ARG A 1088 -28.95 -24.20 9.75
N VAL A 1089 -28.43 -25.26 10.33
CA VAL A 1089 -28.72 -25.67 11.71
C VAL A 1089 -27.52 -25.23 12.56
N PRO A 1090 -27.60 -24.11 13.30
CA PRO A 1090 -26.46 -23.60 14.06
C PRO A 1090 -25.95 -24.60 15.10
N TYR A 1091 -24.64 -24.65 15.35
CA TYR A 1091 -24.05 -25.57 16.34
C TYR A 1091 -24.63 -25.43 17.75
N TRP A 1092 -25.14 -24.25 18.12
CA TRP A 1092 -25.66 -23.97 19.45
C TRP A 1092 -27.12 -24.45 19.64
N VAL A 1093 -27.83 -24.88 18.59
CA VAL A 1093 -29.23 -25.36 18.67
C VAL A 1093 -29.30 -26.79 19.23
N GLN A 1094 -29.16 -26.92 20.54
CA GLN A 1094 -29.11 -28.22 21.23
C GLN A 1094 -30.50 -28.73 21.69
N LYS A 1095 -31.50 -27.85 21.78
CA LYS A 1095 -32.88 -28.18 22.22
C LYS A 1095 -33.82 -28.57 21.06
N GLY A 1096 -33.26 -28.84 19.88
CA GLY A 1096 -33.97 -29.29 18.69
C GLY A 1096 -34.20 -28.17 17.67
N TYR A 1097 -34.25 -28.55 16.40
CA TYR A 1097 -34.50 -27.67 15.26
C TYR A 1097 -35.69 -28.23 14.50
N THR A 1098 -36.81 -27.49 14.44
CA THR A 1098 -38.03 -27.99 13.79
C THR A 1098 -38.41 -27.13 12.60
N VAL A 1099 -38.89 -27.78 11.54
CA VAL A 1099 -39.37 -27.14 10.32
C VAL A 1099 -40.79 -27.57 10.06
N LYS A 1100 -41.68 -26.61 9.80
CA LYS A 1100 -43.01 -26.85 9.24
C LYS A 1100 -43.07 -26.21 7.86
N ILE A 1101 -43.67 -26.90 6.90
CA ILE A 1101 -44.00 -26.32 5.59
C ILE A 1101 -45.51 -26.27 5.45
N ASN A 1102 -46.05 -25.07 5.25
CA ASN A 1102 -47.50 -24.82 5.21
C ASN A 1102 -48.22 -25.41 6.44
N GLY A 1103 -47.64 -25.23 7.63
CA GLY A 1103 -48.15 -25.76 8.90
C GLY A 1103 -47.88 -27.25 9.16
N ILE A 1104 -47.38 -28.00 8.18
CA ILE A 1104 -47.10 -29.44 8.31
C ILE A 1104 -45.65 -29.65 8.76
N GLN A 1105 -45.46 -30.27 9.92
CA GLN A 1105 -44.12 -30.59 10.44
C GLN A 1105 -43.39 -31.60 9.55
N GLN A 1106 -42.15 -31.27 9.20
CA GLN A 1106 -41.28 -32.10 8.37
C GLN A 1106 -40.50 -33.08 9.25
N LYS A 1107 -40.34 -34.32 8.78
CA LYS A 1107 -39.52 -35.36 9.43
C LYS A 1107 -38.11 -35.33 8.84
N ILE A 1108 -37.29 -34.41 9.30
CA ILE A 1108 -35.93 -34.19 8.79
C ILE A 1108 -34.95 -34.29 9.96
N ALA A 1109 -33.85 -35.01 9.78
CA ALA A 1109 -32.76 -35.03 10.75
C ALA A 1109 -32.00 -33.70 10.66
N ALA A 1110 -32.01 -32.93 11.75
CA ALA A 1110 -31.31 -31.66 11.86
C ALA A 1110 -30.17 -31.81 12.87
N ALA A 1111 -28.94 -32.00 12.37
CA ALA A 1111 -27.76 -32.08 13.21
C ALA A 1111 -27.22 -30.66 13.48
N PRO A 1112 -26.86 -30.28 14.73
CA PRO A 1112 -26.19 -29.01 15.00
C PRO A 1112 -24.89 -28.87 14.19
N GLY A 1113 -24.62 -27.66 13.67
CA GLY A 1113 -23.44 -27.37 12.85
C GLY A 1113 -23.53 -27.97 11.45
N SER A 1114 -24.74 -28.03 10.86
CA SER A 1114 -24.96 -28.62 9.52
C SER A 1114 -25.96 -27.82 8.69
N TYR A 1115 -26.29 -28.31 7.49
CA TYR A 1115 -27.41 -27.82 6.69
C TYR A 1115 -28.45 -28.91 6.49
N ILE A 1116 -29.73 -28.56 6.63
CA ILE A 1116 -30.83 -29.38 6.12
C ILE A 1116 -31.19 -28.92 4.72
N THR A 1117 -31.53 -29.85 3.82
CA THR A 1117 -31.93 -29.53 2.44
C THR A 1117 -33.42 -29.79 2.25
N LEU A 1118 -34.15 -28.77 1.78
CA LEU A 1118 -35.54 -28.85 1.37
C LEU A 1118 -35.62 -28.87 -0.16
N SER A 1119 -35.55 -30.06 -0.77
CA SER A 1119 -35.63 -30.25 -2.22
C SER A 1119 -37.08 -30.37 -2.68
N ARG A 1120 -37.62 -29.32 -3.30
CA ARG A 1120 -39.05 -29.24 -3.64
C ARG A 1120 -39.33 -28.44 -4.92
N VAL A 1121 -40.49 -28.72 -5.51
CA VAL A 1121 -41.18 -27.77 -6.39
C VAL A 1121 -42.02 -26.86 -5.49
N TRP A 1122 -41.63 -25.59 -5.43
CA TRP A 1122 -42.30 -24.58 -4.62
C TRP A 1122 -43.46 -23.96 -5.38
N ALA A 1123 -44.52 -23.63 -4.63
CA ALA A 1123 -45.62 -22.81 -5.10
C ALA A 1123 -45.56 -21.43 -4.46
N LYS A 1124 -46.10 -20.43 -5.17
CA LYS A 1124 -46.19 -19.07 -4.66
C LYS A 1124 -46.97 -19.04 -3.33
N GLY A 1125 -46.35 -18.47 -2.31
CA GLY A 1125 -46.92 -18.33 -0.97
C GLY A 1125 -46.63 -19.50 -0.03
N ASP A 1126 -45.86 -20.51 -0.46
CA ASP A 1126 -45.37 -21.56 0.43
C ASP A 1126 -44.62 -20.93 1.63
N LYS A 1127 -44.89 -21.43 2.84
CA LYS A 1127 -44.30 -20.94 4.09
C LYS A 1127 -43.48 -22.03 4.76
N ILE A 1128 -42.29 -21.66 5.22
CA ILE A 1128 -41.38 -22.49 5.99
C ILE A 1128 -41.25 -21.86 7.37
N ASP A 1129 -41.86 -22.46 8.39
CA ASP A 1129 -41.73 -22.03 9.78
C ASP A 1129 -40.61 -22.82 10.45
N ILE A 1130 -39.63 -22.10 11.01
CA ILE A 1130 -38.45 -22.66 11.66
C ILE A 1130 -38.49 -22.29 13.14
N SER A 1131 -38.29 -23.27 14.02
CA SER A 1131 -38.10 -23.05 15.46
C SER A 1131 -36.76 -23.64 15.91
N MET A 1132 -36.00 -22.82 16.64
CA MET A 1132 -34.62 -23.07 17.08
C MET A 1132 -34.47 -22.57 18.53
N PRO A 1133 -34.97 -23.30 19.53
CA PRO A 1133 -35.00 -22.84 20.92
C PRO A 1133 -33.59 -22.57 21.47
N PHE A 1134 -33.43 -21.43 22.15
CA PHE A 1134 -32.16 -21.02 22.73
C PHE A 1134 -31.93 -21.76 24.04
N SER A 1135 -30.66 -21.97 24.37
CA SER A 1135 -30.22 -22.54 25.64
C SER A 1135 -29.05 -21.77 26.20
N PHE A 1136 -28.98 -21.71 27.53
CA PHE A 1136 -27.81 -21.23 28.23
C PHE A 1136 -26.69 -22.27 28.17
N ARG A 1137 -25.45 -21.82 27.93
CA ARG A 1137 -24.24 -22.64 28.08
C ARG A 1137 -23.09 -21.79 28.64
N LEU A 1138 -22.11 -22.45 29.25
CA LEU A 1138 -20.84 -21.83 29.60
C LEU A 1138 -19.84 -22.08 28.48
N GLU A 1139 -19.12 -21.03 28.09
CA GLU A 1139 -17.96 -21.12 27.21
C GLU A 1139 -16.72 -20.86 28.06
N ARG A 1140 -16.11 -21.96 28.53
CA ARG A 1140 -14.94 -21.93 29.42
C ARG A 1140 -13.69 -21.60 28.63
N THR A 1141 -12.82 -20.77 29.20
CA THR A 1141 -11.52 -20.48 28.61
C THR A 1141 -10.61 -21.72 28.69
N PRO A 1142 -9.80 -22.01 27.66
CA PRO A 1142 -8.99 -23.23 27.58
C PRO A 1142 -7.84 -23.29 28.60
N ASP A 1143 -7.23 -22.16 28.94
CA ASP A 1143 -6.14 -22.03 29.92
C ASP A 1143 -6.59 -22.00 31.38
N ASP A 1144 -7.75 -21.39 31.67
CA ASP A 1144 -8.37 -21.44 33.00
C ASP A 1144 -9.86 -21.80 32.91
N PRO A 1145 -10.23 -23.10 33.00
CA PRO A 1145 -11.63 -23.51 32.89
C PRO A 1145 -12.54 -22.97 34.00
N THR A 1146 -12.00 -22.33 35.05
CA THR A 1146 -12.81 -21.66 36.08
C THR A 1146 -13.33 -20.31 35.61
N LYS A 1147 -12.77 -19.71 34.56
CA LYS A 1147 -13.30 -18.51 33.91
C LYS A 1147 -14.13 -18.90 32.68
N ALA A 1148 -15.30 -18.29 32.55
CA ALA A 1148 -16.21 -18.59 31.44
C ALA A 1148 -17.12 -17.42 31.10
N SER A 1149 -17.48 -17.31 29.83
CA SER A 1149 -18.61 -16.48 29.39
C SER A 1149 -19.92 -17.27 29.48
N ILE A 1150 -21.02 -16.57 29.72
CA ILE A 1150 -22.36 -17.14 29.61
C ILE A 1150 -22.87 -16.87 28.19
N MET A 1151 -23.35 -17.90 27.51
CA MET A 1151 -23.92 -17.79 26.18
C MET A 1151 -25.41 -18.11 26.22
N TYR A 1152 -26.23 -17.38 25.45
CA TYR A 1152 -27.64 -17.67 25.24
C TYR A 1152 -27.94 -17.73 23.73
N GLY A 1153 -28.07 -18.96 23.20
CA GLY A 1153 -28.09 -19.16 21.74
C GLY A 1153 -26.80 -18.63 21.08
N PRO A 1154 -26.87 -17.72 20.09
CA PRO A 1154 -25.68 -17.13 19.48
C PRO A 1154 -25.06 -15.99 20.30
N LEU A 1155 -25.74 -15.52 21.36
CA LEU A 1155 -25.39 -14.29 22.07
C LEU A 1155 -24.45 -14.57 23.26
N VAL A 1156 -23.42 -13.76 23.40
CA VAL A 1156 -22.64 -13.60 24.64
C VAL A 1156 -23.46 -12.73 25.58
N MET A 1157 -23.65 -13.20 26.81
CA MET A 1157 -24.35 -12.50 27.87
C MET A 1157 -23.34 -11.88 28.83
N VAL A 1158 -23.33 -10.55 28.91
CA VAL A 1158 -22.47 -9.78 29.81
C VAL A 1158 -23.24 -9.31 31.03
N GLY A 1159 -22.57 -9.24 32.18
CA GLY A 1159 -23.16 -8.81 33.45
C GLY A 1159 -22.88 -7.34 33.71
N LYS A 1160 -23.92 -6.51 33.82
CA LYS A 1160 -23.77 -5.08 34.15
C LYS A 1160 -23.20 -4.92 35.55
N SER A 1161 -22.01 -4.32 35.67
CA SER A 1161 -21.30 -4.12 36.93
C SER A 1161 -20.06 -3.25 36.70
N ASP A 1162 -19.83 -2.29 37.61
CA ASP A 1162 -18.63 -1.45 37.68
C ASP A 1162 -17.49 -2.05 38.52
N SER A 1163 -17.72 -3.20 39.17
CA SER A 1163 -16.69 -3.93 39.90
C SER A 1163 -15.52 -4.30 39.00
N THR A 1164 -14.29 -3.96 39.40
CA THR A 1164 -13.06 -4.40 38.74
C THR A 1164 -12.54 -5.75 39.27
N ASP A 1165 -13.16 -6.28 40.33
CA ASP A 1165 -12.86 -7.62 40.83
C ASP A 1165 -13.68 -8.67 40.06
N TRP A 1166 -13.05 -9.80 39.73
CA TRP A 1166 -13.73 -10.95 39.11
C TRP A 1166 -14.97 -11.39 39.89
N ILE A 1167 -16.12 -11.41 39.22
CA ILE A 1167 -17.38 -11.85 39.82
C ILE A 1167 -17.49 -13.38 39.79
N LYS A 1168 -17.76 -13.96 40.95
CA LYS A 1168 -18.07 -15.39 41.08
C LYS A 1168 -19.56 -15.65 40.97
N LEU A 1169 -19.94 -16.50 40.03
CA LEU A 1169 -21.29 -17.00 39.86
C LEU A 1169 -21.40 -18.42 40.41
N ASN A 1170 -22.39 -18.63 41.28
CA ASN A 1170 -22.75 -19.96 41.77
C ASN A 1170 -23.93 -20.46 40.92
N LEU A 1171 -23.61 -21.25 39.90
CA LEU A 1171 -24.58 -21.78 38.94
C LEU A 1171 -24.87 -23.27 39.23
N ASP A 1172 -26.08 -23.72 38.90
CA ASP A 1172 -26.42 -25.15 38.93
C ASP A 1172 -25.50 -25.93 37.99
N SER A 1173 -24.84 -26.97 38.51
CA SER A 1173 -23.78 -27.69 37.80
C SER A 1173 -24.29 -28.63 36.71
N MET A 1174 -25.59 -28.94 36.67
CA MET A 1174 -26.18 -29.79 35.63
C MET A 1174 -26.90 -28.96 34.56
N ASP A 1175 -27.56 -27.88 34.97
CA ASP A 1175 -28.34 -27.01 34.07
C ASP A 1175 -28.32 -25.57 34.57
N ILE A 1176 -27.38 -24.78 34.05
CA ILE A 1176 -27.17 -23.38 34.47
C ILE A 1176 -28.42 -22.50 34.27
N SER A 1177 -29.38 -22.90 33.43
CA SER A 1177 -30.61 -22.15 33.24
C SER A 1177 -31.48 -22.09 34.49
N LYS A 1178 -31.31 -23.01 35.45
CA LYS A 1178 -31.99 -22.96 36.75
C LYS A 1178 -31.51 -21.85 37.67
N SER A 1179 -30.32 -21.30 37.41
CA SER A 1179 -29.73 -20.20 38.17
C SER A 1179 -29.99 -18.83 37.54
N ILE A 1180 -30.53 -18.80 36.32
CA ILE A 1180 -30.71 -17.58 35.53
C ILE A 1180 -32.21 -17.34 35.33
N ALA A 1181 -32.73 -16.24 35.86
CA ALA A 1181 -34.14 -15.88 35.77
C ALA A 1181 -34.36 -14.79 34.71
N PRO A 1182 -35.35 -14.90 33.81
CA PRO A 1182 -35.69 -13.83 32.87
C PRO A 1182 -36.27 -12.61 33.61
N THR A 1183 -36.13 -11.44 32.99
CA THR A 1183 -36.84 -10.22 33.40
C THR A 1183 -37.97 -9.89 32.43
N ASP A 1184 -38.68 -8.79 32.66
CA ASP A 1184 -39.72 -8.28 31.74
C ASP A 1184 -39.12 -7.67 30.45
N ASP A 1185 -37.84 -7.32 30.44
CA ASP A 1185 -37.15 -6.78 29.26
C ASP A 1185 -36.61 -7.92 28.37
N PRO A 1186 -36.94 -7.97 27.07
CA PRO A 1186 -36.47 -9.03 26.18
C PRO A 1186 -34.95 -9.20 26.16
N LEU A 1187 -34.53 -10.47 26.27
CA LEU A 1187 -33.13 -10.91 26.34
C LEU A 1187 -32.38 -10.43 27.59
N THR A 1188 -33.07 -9.92 28.60
CA THR A 1188 -32.47 -9.50 29.87
C THR A 1188 -32.80 -10.54 30.96
N PHE A 1189 -31.80 -10.88 31.76
CA PHE A 1189 -31.88 -11.91 32.79
C PHE A 1189 -31.20 -11.44 34.07
N ASN A 1190 -31.46 -12.12 35.18
CA ASN A 1190 -30.79 -11.92 36.45
C ASN A 1190 -30.20 -13.25 36.95
N THR A 1191 -28.97 -13.20 37.44
CA THR A 1191 -28.32 -14.32 38.13
C THR A 1191 -27.47 -13.77 39.27
N ASN A 1192 -27.54 -14.36 40.46
CA ASN A 1192 -26.68 -14.00 41.59
C ASN A 1192 -26.66 -12.48 41.92
N GLY A 1193 -27.75 -11.76 41.66
CA GLY A 1193 -27.84 -10.31 41.87
C GLY A 1193 -27.25 -9.44 40.75
N ILE A 1194 -26.76 -10.05 39.67
CA ILE A 1194 -26.24 -9.38 38.47
C ILE A 1194 -27.26 -9.45 37.34
N THR A 1195 -27.45 -8.33 36.64
CA THR A 1195 -28.27 -8.26 35.43
C THR A 1195 -27.43 -8.63 34.22
N LEU A 1196 -27.83 -9.67 33.51
CA LEU A 1196 -27.23 -10.14 32.26
C LEU A 1196 -27.99 -9.55 31.07
N VAL A 1197 -27.24 -9.02 30.10
CA VAL A 1197 -27.75 -8.54 28.80
C VAL A 1197 -26.88 -9.07 27.66
N PRO A 1198 -27.36 -9.13 26.42
CA PRO A 1198 -26.49 -9.39 25.28
C PRO A 1198 -25.40 -8.33 25.19
N GLU A 1199 -24.20 -8.75 24.79
CA GLU A 1199 -23.01 -7.89 24.68
C GLU A 1199 -23.31 -6.56 23.95
N TYR A 1200 -23.97 -6.62 22.79
CA TYR A 1200 -24.28 -5.43 21.99
C TYR A 1200 -25.24 -4.43 22.68
N LYS A 1201 -25.92 -4.81 23.79
CA LYS A 1201 -26.76 -3.91 24.60
C LYS A 1201 -25.99 -3.22 25.74
N ALA A 1202 -24.70 -3.53 25.94
CA ALA A 1202 -23.90 -2.99 27.04
C ALA A 1202 -22.98 -1.83 26.62
N SER A 1203 -23.49 -0.92 25.80
CA SER A 1203 -22.71 0.20 25.24
C SER A 1203 -22.47 1.35 26.23
N ASP A 1204 -23.36 1.55 27.20
CA ASP A 1204 -23.40 2.72 28.08
C ASP A 1204 -23.11 2.39 29.55
N CYS A 1205 -22.58 1.19 29.82
CA CYS A 1205 -22.28 0.74 31.17
C CYS A 1205 -21.02 -0.12 31.22
N ALA A 1206 -20.37 -0.12 32.39
CA ALA A 1206 -19.38 -1.12 32.74
C ALA A 1206 -20.00 -2.52 32.83
N TYR A 1207 -19.26 -3.54 32.39
CA TYR A 1207 -19.73 -4.92 32.37
C TYR A 1207 -18.64 -5.96 32.65
N HIS A 1208 -19.09 -7.21 32.82
CA HIS A 1208 -18.27 -8.42 32.89
C HIS A 1208 -18.63 -9.34 31.72
N ALA A 1209 -17.69 -9.60 30.82
CA ALA A 1209 -17.88 -10.57 29.74
C ALA A 1209 -17.52 -12.02 30.16
N TYR A 1210 -16.68 -12.15 31.18
CA TYR A 1210 -16.25 -13.41 31.75
C TYR A 1210 -16.44 -13.42 33.26
N PHE A 1211 -16.76 -14.59 33.81
CA PHE A 1211 -17.03 -14.79 35.24
C PHE A 1211 -16.24 -15.96 35.79
N ILE A 1212 -15.98 -15.94 37.10
CA ILE A 1212 -15.54 -17.15 37.82
C ILE A 1212 -16.76 -18.03 38.05
N VAL A 1213 -16.70 -19.27 37.60
CA VAL A 1213 -17.78 -20.26 37.71
C VAL A 1213 -17.29 -21.52 38.43
N ASN A 1214 -18.21 -22.23 39.07
CA ASN A 1214 -17.93 -23.56 39.61
C ASN A 1214 -17.49 -24.53 38.49
N LYS A 1215 -16.61 -25.48 38.85
CA LYS A 1215 -16.10 -26.51 37.93
C LYS A 1215 -17.21 -27.42 37.43
#